data_AF-A0A6B8RG45-F1
#
_entry.id   AF-A0A6B8RG45-F1
#
_cell.length_a   1.000
_cell.length_b   1.000
_cell.length_c   1.000
_cell.angle_alpha   90.00
_cell.angle_beta   90.00
_cell.angle_gamma   90.00
#
_symmetry.space_group_name_H-M   'P 1'
#
loop_
_entity.id
_entity.type
_entity.pdbx_description
1 polymer ?
#
loop_
_entity_poly.entity_id
_entity_poly.type
_entity_poly.pdbx_seq_one_letter_code
_entity_poly.pdbx_strand_id
1 'polypeptide(L)'
;MDRKKPKKMLTTLAVIDEIGKALEEKKPLSVVRVGDGENICLTQYNVWPIRKTLSTRWAILSRKTSWKGVRLPNLKLRDQLITAIKKADIVGVPYYNDKEILAEDQYLRPLTDTVFKKLNIQPKKLCYTFVNRHMVEHEEFWEMLKGKKAVVISRWANEFKKLVDKKYNDFNIKIVKLIQIYRFEEIPKVLDKMKSVDCDIVLISAGVNAVILAQKLADEQGRIAIDFGKSAVFMVKGNRKVVPYNPTNRIIRKEPIKRSEQTLKITVIGSGYVGTTTALVLASLGHEVIGYDIDSVKVENLNKGKLPFSEPGLDKLLQQQLKKAKITFTADSRAAIINSEILIISVGTPPTSDGGADLTYLQQVIDVIAEHINKPKIIVTKSTVPIGTNRWMKAQLSEKIDTRKYPIEVISNPEFLREGEALHDSLHPSRTVIGGDAGPAIEKMKQVYAPLKTSYFICNYETAEMIKYASNGFLATKISFINEIARLAELVGADIEKVAAGMGLDPRISPHHLHAGIGYGGSCFPKDVDELLYLAEQNKLDLSLLKQAKRINNSQIAWFIQKIQSDIPLKGKKVLVLGVAFKEDTDDQRESPGVRLIEHLIKLGVKEIKVVDPTITTVEQIRWTKPFQARNNLKIEVTTNPKEAITGVHAVILTTPWPIFATYPWQEWVKKTETPYLFDGRNFLDPQKMRSYGWKYSGIARGDET
;
A
#
# COMPACT_ATOMS: atom_id res chain seq x y z
N MET A 1 32.86 -0.42 4.95
CA MET A 1 32.98 -1.52 3.97
C MET A 1 31.72 -1.59 3.13
N ASP A 2 31.92 -1.52 1.83
CA ASP A 2 30.97 -1.20 0.76
C ASP A 2 29.83 -2.25 0.64
N ARG A 3 28.61 -1.91 1.09
CA ARG A 3 27.39 -2.74 0.90
C ARG A 3 26.77 -2.43 -0.46
N LYS A 4 27.44 -2.82 -1.54
CA LYS A 4 26.85 -2.81 -2.88
C LYS A 4 25.53 -3.61 -2.86
N LYS A 5 24.43 -2.97 -3.29
CA LYS A 5 23.11 -3.59 -3.50
C LYS A 5 23.29 -4.91 -4.26
N PRO A 6 22.74 -6.05 -3.79
CA PRO A 6 22.84 -7.30 -4.52
C PRO A 6 22.20 -7.16 -5.91
N LYS A 7 22.74 -7.88 -6.91
CA LYS A 7 22.11 -8.10 -8.23
C LYS A 7 20.60 -8.25 -8.06
N LYS A 8 19.80 -7.50 -8.82
CA LYS A 8 18.33 -7.41 -8.70
C LYS A 8 17.70 -8.81 -8.61
N MET A 9 17.33 -9.24 -7.40
CA MET A 9 16.67 -10.53 -7.18
C MET A 9 15.26 -10.49 -7.76
N LEU A 10 14.81 -11.58 -8.37
CA LEU A 10 13.44 -11.75 -8.84
C LEU A 10 12.47 -11.82 -7.65
N THR A 11 11.37 -11.09 -7.76
CA THR A 11 10.20 -11.24 -6.86
C THR A 11 9.47 -12.55 -7.16
N THR A 12 8.57 -12.98 -6.27
CA THR A 12 7.76 -14.19 -6.48
C THR A 12 6.98 -14.13 -7.79
N LEU A 13 6.29 -13.01 -8.05
CA LEU A 13 5.56 -12.81 -9.30
C LEU A 13 6.48 -12.83 -10.52
N ALA A 14 7.68 -12.25 -10.43
CA ALA A 14 8.64 -12.31 -11.54
C ALA A 14 9.13 -13.74 -11.81
N VAL A 15 9.26 -14.59 -10.78
CA VAL A 15 9.56 -16.01 -10.97
C VAL A 15 8.38 -16.74 -11.62
N ILE A 16 7.14 -16.46 -11.20
CA ILE A 16 5.92 -17.00 -11.85
C ILE A 16 5.87 -16.59 -13.32
N ASP A 17 6.13 -15.31 -13.64
CA ASP A 17 6.15 -14.79 -15.01
C ASP A 17 7.22 -15.49 -15.87
N GLU A 18 8.41 -15.75 -15.32
CA GLU A 18 9.49 -16.47 -16.02
C GLU A 18 9.11 -17.92 -16.30
N ILE A 19 8.45 -18.60 -15.36
CA ILE A 19 7.91 -19.96 -15.57
C ILE A 19 6.79 -19.92 -16.62
N GLY A 20 5.87 -18.95 -16.53
CA GLY A 20 4.78 -18.76 -17.49
C GLY A 20 5.29 -18.57 -18.91
N LYS A 21 6.28 -17.68 -19.10
CA LYS A 21 6.95 -17.49 -20.40
C LYS A 21 7.61 -18.76 -20.90
N ALA A 22 8.30 -19.49 -20.03
CA ALA A 22 8.89 -20.77 -20.41
C ALA A 22 7.83 -21.79 -20.86
N LEU A 23 6.66 -21.83 -20.19
CA LEU A 23 5.54 -22.69 -20.57
C LEU A 23 4.92 -22.30 -21.91
N GLU A 24 4.78 -21.00 -22.18
CA GLU A 24 4.27 -20.48 -23.46
C GLU A 24 5.24 -20.75 -24.62
N GLU A 25 6.53 -20.49 -24.40
CA GLU A 25 7.59 -20.66 -25.38
C GLU A 25 8.07 -22.13 -25.49
N LYS A 26 7.56 -23.03 -24.64
CA LYS A 26 8.02 -24.43 -24.47
C LYS A 26 9.54 -24.54 -24.29
N LYS A 27 10.13 -23.61 -23.52
CA LYS A 27 11.57 -23.58 -23.24
C LYS A 27 11.88 -24.31 -21.93
N PRO A 28 12.96 -25.10 -21.87
CA PRO A 28 13.41 -25.72 -20.63
C PRO A 28 13.72 -24.66 -19.58
N LEU A 29 13.34 -24.92 -18.32
CA LEU A 29 13.59 -24.00 -17.22
C LEU A 29 13.74 -24.76 -15.91
N SER A 30 14.80 -24.45 -15.17
CA SER A 30 15.04 -24.98 -13.82
C SER A 30 14.95 -23.88 -12.76
N VAL A 31 14.06 -24.08 -11.79
CA VAL A 31 13.96 -23.23 -10.59
C VAL A 31 14.38 -24.07 -9.40
N VAL A 32 15.54 -23.75 -8.81
CA VAL A 32 16.09 -24.46 -7.65
C VAL A 32 16.21 -23.55 -6.44
N ARG A 33 16.35 -24.11 -5.24
CA ARG A 33 16.58 -23.33 -4.02
C ARG A 33 17.69 -23.91 -3.16
N VAL A 34 18.38 -23.04 -2.43
CA VAL A 34 19.42 -23.38 -1.46
C VAL A 34 18.92 -23.01 -0.07
N GLY A 35 18.48 -24.01 0.71
CA GLY A 35 18.17 -23.86 2.13
C GLY A 35 19.18 -24.60 3.01
N ASP A 36 18.77 -24.91 4.24
CA ASP A 36 19.67 -25.48 5.28
C ASP A 36 20.35 -26.77 4.80
N GLY A 37 19.58 -27.69 4.22
CA GLY A 37 20.11 -28.99 3.82
C GLY A 37 21.10 -28.87 2.66
N GLU A 38 20.75 -28.05 1.68
CA GLU A 38 21.59 -27.80 0.52
C GLU A 38 22.90 -27.13 0.95
N ASN A 39 22.83 -26.08 1.79
CA ASN A 39 24.02 -25.41 2.32
C ASN A 39 24.92 -26.33 3.13
N ILE A 40 24.37 -27.09 4.08
CA ILE A 40 25.15 -28.04 4.88
C ILE A 40 25.83 -29.09 3.98
N CYS A 41 25.13 -29.60 2.96
CA CYS A 41 25.73 -30.54 2.01
C CYS A 41 26.90 -29.92 1.22
N LEU A 42 26.79 -28.65 0.80
CA LEU A 42 27.84 -27.95 0.06
C LEU A 42 29.10 -27.66 0.90
N THR A 43 28.98 -27.58 2.22
CA THR A 43 30.14 -27.28 3.10
C THR A 43 31.18 -28.40 3.18
N GLN A 44 30.78 -29.66 2.91
CA GLN A 44 31.60 -30.86 3.10
C GLN A 44 32.99 -30.74 2.44
N TYR A 45 34.04 -30.59 3.24
CA TYR A 45 35.45 -30.40 2.84
C TYR A 45 35.79 -29.16 2.01
N ASN A 46 34.79 -28.39 1.54
CA ASN A 46 35.00 -27.20 0.72
C ASN A 46 34.99 -25.90 1.52
N VAL A 47 34.16 -25.86 2.56
CA VAL A 47 34.00 -24.69 3.43
C VAL A 47 34.33 -25.06 4.87
N TRP A 48 33.89 -26.23 5.31
CA TRP A 48 34.13 -26.74 6.65
C TRP A 48 34.84 -28.10 6.62
N PRO A 49 35.69 -28.41 7.62
CA PRO A 49 36.11 -29.77 7.89
C PRO A 49 34.90 -30.67 8.12
N ILE A 50 34.98 -31.94 7.73
CA ILE A 50 33.81 -32.84 7.77
C ILE A 50 33.21 -32.97 9.17
N ARG A 51 34.03 -32.96 10.23
CA ARG A 51 33.56 -33.04 11.62
C ARG A 51 32.54 -31.93 11.94
N LYS A 52 32.78 -30.69 11.48
CA LYS A 52 31.89 -29.55 11.67
C LYS A 52 30.61 -29.68 10.85
N THR A 53 30.67 -30.17 9.62
CA THR A 53 29.47 -30.44 8.83
C THR A 53 28.59 -31.49 9.52
N LEU A 54 29.18 -32.55 10.05
CA LEU A 54 28.47 -33.66 10.69
C LEU A 54 27.91 -33.32 12.07
N SER A 55 28.45 -32.31 12.77
CA SER A 55 27.93 -31.84 14.06
C SER A 55 26.71 -30.93 13.93
N THR A 56 26.36 -30.48 12.72
CA THR A 56 25.20 -29.61 12.52
C THR A 56 23.88 -30.33 12.83
N ARG A 57 22.91 -29.60 13.41
CA ARG A 57 21.58 -30.15 13.71
C ARG A 57 20.92 -30.82 12.51
N TRP A 58 21.09 -30.24 11.32
CA TRP A 58 20.56 -30.83 10.08
C TRP A 58 21.21 -32.17 9.73
N ALA A 59 22.54 -32.28 9.83
CA ALA A 59 23.27 -33.53 9.55
C ALA A 59 22.95 -34.63 10.59
N ILE A 60 22.75 -34.26 11.84
CA ILE A 60 22.30 -35.18 12.89
C ILE A 60 20.88 -35.69 12.57
N LEU A 61 19.96 -34.78 12.22
CA LEU A 61 18.58 -35.14 11.87
C LEU A 61 18.50 -36.00 10.60
N SER A 62 19.35 -35.76 9.60
CA SER A 62 19.36 -36.53 8.36
C SER A 62 19.83 -37.98 8.55
N ARG A 63 20.60 -38.26 9.60
CA ARG A 63 20.99 -39.62 10.02
C ARG A 63 19.88 -40.33 10.79
N LYS A 64 19.17 -39.59 11.65
CA LYS A 64 18.08 -40.13 12.49
C LYS A 64 16.78 -40.36 11.74
N THR A 65 16.58 -39.68 10.61
CA THR A 65 15.29 -39.67 9.92
C THR A 65 15.42 -39.99 8.44
N SER A 66 14.68 -41.00 7.98
CA SER A 66 14.64 -41.42 6.57
C SER A 66 14.03 -40.35 5.65
N TRP A 67 13.26 -39.41 6.20
CA TRP A 67 12.50 -38.42 5.42
C TRP A 67 13.33 -37.28 4.80
N LYS A 68 14.59 -37.11 5.24
CA LYS A 68 15.52 -36.11 4.67
C LYS A 68 16.21 -36.60 3.39
N GLY A 69 16.08 -37.89 3.10
CA GLY A 69 16.44 -38.53 1.84
C GLY A 69 17.92 -38.55 1.45
N VAL A 70 18.80 -38.05 2.32
CA VAL A 70 20.25 -38.11 2.15
C VAL A 70 20.93 -38.25 3.51
N ARG A 71 21.99 -39.07 3.58
CA ARG A 71 22.86 -39.20 4.76
C ARG A 71 24.21 -38.55 4.49
N LEU A 72 24.77 -37.85 5.48
CA LEU A 72 26.10 -37.24 5.39
C LEU A 72 27.16 -38.07 6.15
N PRO A 73 28.39 -38.19 5.65
CA PRO A 73 28.91 -37.55 4.44
C PRO A 73 28.39 -38.19 3.15
N ASN A 74 28.19 -37.37 2.11
CA ASN A 74 27.90 -37.83 0.75
C ASN A 74 28.53 -36.84 -0.25
N LEU A 75 29.73 -37.19 -0.72
CA LEU A 75 30.51 -36.35 -1.64
C LEU A 75 29.92 -36.37 -3.06
N LYS A 76 29.37 -37.51 -3.48
CA LYS A 76 28.68 -37.62 -4.78
C LYS A 76 27.48 -36.67 -4.86
N LEU A 77 26.67 -36.59 -3.79
CA LEU A 77 25.59 -35.61 -3.68
C LEU A 77 26.14 -34.18 -3.73
N ARG A 78 27.17 -33.87 -2.93
CA ARG A 78 27.78 -32.54 -2.89
C ARG A 78 28.19 -32.08 -4.28
N ASP A 79 28.92 -32.92 -5.00
CA ASP A 79 29.46 -32.57 -6.31
C ASP A 79 28.34 -32.40 -7.35
N GLN A 80 27.33 -33.27 -7.33
CA GLN A 80 26.15 -33.09 -8.18
C GLN A 80 25.34 -31.85 -7.83
N LEU A 81 25.24 -31.49 -6.55
CA LEU A 81 24.54 -30.29 -6.10
C LEU A 81 25.26 -29.02 -6.57
N ILE A 82 26.60 -29.01 -6.53
CA ILE A 82 27.42 -27.91 -7.08
C ILE A 82 27.13 -27.74 -8.56
N THR A 83 27.17 -28.82 -9.34
CA THR A 83 26.88 -28.78 -10.78
C THR A 83 25.46 -28.30 -11.07
N ALA A 84 24.48 -28.81 -10.33
CA ALA A 84 23.08 -28.43 -10.50
C ALA A 84 22.85 -26.95 -10.22
N ILE A 85 23.39 -26.40 -9.13
CA ILE A 85 23.20 -24.98 -8.79
C ILE A 85 23.89 -24.07 -9.82
N LYS A 86 25.08 -24.45 -10.33
CA LYS A 86 25.78 -23.67 -11.36
C LYS A 86 25.02 -23.62 -12.69
N LYS A 87 24.34 -24.70 -13.05
CA LYS A 87 23.59 -24.81 -14.31
C LYS A 87 22.16 -24.26 -14.24
N ALA A 88 21.59 -24.16 -13.04
CA ALA A 88 20.20 -23.77 -12.88
C ALA A 88 19.90 -22.35 -13.39
N ASP A 89 18.69 -22.15 -13.90
CA ASP A 89 18.29 -20.88 -14.51
C ASP A 89 17.92 -19.84 -13.46
N ILE A 90 17.20 -20.27 -12.43
CA ILE A 90 16.82 -19.44 -11.28
C ILE A 90 17.24 -20.17 -10.00
N VAL A 91 18.03 -19.49 -9.16
CA VAL A 91 18.49 -20.03 -7.87
C VAL A 91 17.94 -19.19 -6.71
N GLY A 92 17.14 -19.83 -5.86
CA GLY A 92 16.62 -19.28 -4.61
C GLY A 92 17.67 -19.29 -3.51
N VAL A 93 17.91 -18.15 -2.84
CA VAL A 93 18.88 -18.02 -1.74
C VAL A 93 18.27 -17.32 -0.51
N PRO A 94 18.74 -17.59 0.73
CA PRO A 94 18.22 -16.96 1.96
C PRO A 94 18.45 -15.43 2.01
N TYR A 95 17.70 -14.71 2.84
CA TYR A 95 17.94 -13.29 3.16
C TYR A 95 18.68 -13.13 4.50
N TYR A 96 19.27 -11.95 4.73
CA TYR A 96 20.08 -11.66 5.92
C TYR A 96 19.28 -11.62 7.24
N ASN A 97 17.95 -11.52 7.21
CA ASN A 97 17.08 -11.33 8.39
C ASN A 97 15.90 -12.34 8.48
N ASP A 98 16.03 -13.52 7.89
CA ASP A 98 14.94 -14.50 7.85
C ASP A 98 14.77 -15.24 9.20
N LYS A 99 13.70 -14.92 9.93
CA LYS A 99 13.37 -15.50 11.25
C LYS A 99 12.80 -16.92 11.18
N GLU A 100 12.44 -17.42 9.98
CA GLU A 100 11.78 -18.73 9.85
C GLU A 100 12.72 -19.92 9.77
N ILE A 101 14.02 -19.67 9.75
CA ILE A 101 15.03 -20.71 9.62
C ILE A 101 15.43 -21.22 11.00
N LEU A 102 15.21 -22.51 11.22
CA LEU A 102 15.50 -23.20 12.48
C LEU A 102 16.98 -23.60 12.53
N ALA A 103 17.84 -22.77 13.10
CA ALA A 103 18.96 -23.24 13.90
C ALA A 103 19.59 -22.07 14.65
N GLU A 104 20.28 -22.39 15.73
CA GLU A 104 21.15 -21.51 16.51
C GLU A 104 22.27 -20.81 15.70
N ASP A 105 22.33 -21.02 14.38
CA ASP A 105 23.22 -20.37 13.44
C ASP A 105 22.49 -19.23 12.73
N GLN A 106 22.36 -18.10 13.44
CA GLN A 106 22.11 -16.82 12.79
C GLN A 106 23.12 -16.70 11.62
N TYR A 107 22.67 -16.24 10.44
CA TYR A 107 23.49 -16.00 9.24
C TYR A 107 23.59 -17.11 8.15
N LEU A 108 22.47 -17.77 7.78
CA LEU A 108 22.45 -18.66 6.61
C LEU A 108 22.76 -17.97 5.28
N ARG A 109 22.44 -16.68 5.13
CA ARG A 109 22.86 -15.94 3.93
C ARG A 109 24.38 -15.76 3.87
N PRO A 110 25.08 -15.31 4.92
CA PRO A 110 26.55 -15.35 4.96
C PRO A 110 27.18 -16.72 4.70
N LEU A 111 26.59 -17.81 5.21
CA LEU A 111 27.07 -19.16 4.87
C LEU A 111 26.89 -19.45 3.37
N THR A 112 25.71 -19.15 2.81
CA THR A 112 25.44 -19.32 1.37
C THR A 112 26.42 -18.52 0.53
N ASP A 113 26.67 -17.25 0.89
CA ASP A 113 27.61 -16.38 0.19
C ASP A 113 29.05 -16.93 0.29
N THR A 114 29.44 -17.46 1.45
CA THR A 114 30.75 -18.11 1.66
C THR A 114 30.90 -19.36 0.79
N VAL A 115 29.87 -20.21 0.76
CA VAL A 115 29.80 -21.41 -0.08
C VAL A 115 29.90 -21.03 -1.55
N PHE A 116 29.10 -20.07 -2.01
CA PHE A 116 29.07 -19.67 -3.42
C PHE A 116 30.41 -19.07 -3.84
N LYS A 117 31.02 -18.25 -2.98
CA LYS A 117 32.36 -17.70 -3.21
C LYS A 117 33.42 -18.80 -3.30
N LYS A 118 33.47 -19.73 -2.34
CA LYS A 118 34.47 -20.81 -2.30
C LYS A 118 34.32 -21.79 -3.46
N LEU A 119 33.10 -22.02 -3.92
CA LEU A 119 32.80 -22.99 -4.99
C LEU A 119 32.69 -22.34 -6.37
N ASN A 120 32.91 -21.04 -6.47
CA ASN A 120 32.72 -20.23 -7.68
C ASN A 120 31.34 -20.48 -8.33
N ILE A 121 30.28 -20.37 -7.53
CA ILE A 121 28.89 -20.50 -7.98
C ILE A 121 28.37 -19.09 -8.28
N GLN A 122 27.96 -18.86 -9.52
CA GLN A 122 27.40 -17.59 -9.98
C GLN A 122 26.08 -17.86 -10.72
N PRO A 123 24.93 -17.81 -10.03
CA PRO A 123 23.65 -18.06 -10.68
C PRO A 123 23.31 -17.03 -11.75
N LYS A 124 22.64 -17.47 -12.82
CA LYS A 124 22.14 -16.59 -13.90
C LYS A 124 21.12 -15.58 -13.35
N LYS A 125 20.12 -16.07 -12.62
CA LYS A 125 19.11 -15.27 -11.92
C LYS A 125 19.00 -15.72 -10.46
N LEU A 126 18.77 -14.78 -9.56
CA LEU A 126 18.57 -15.03 -8.13
C LEU A 126 17.14 -14.70 -7.73
N CYS A 127 16.56 -15.50 -6.84
CA CYS A 127 15.29 -15.20 -6.17
C CYS A 127 15.38 -15.56 -4.68
N TYR A 128 14.31 -15.30 -3.92
CA TYR A 128 14.28 -15.67 -2.51
C TYR A 128 14.12 -17.19 -2.32
N THR A 129 14.84 -17.80 -1.37
CA THR A 129 14.81 -19.26 -1.16
C THR A 129 13.42 -19.84 -0.85
N PHE A 130 12.50 -19.06 -0.29
CA PHE A 130 11.13 -19.50 -0.02
C PHE A 130 10.13 -19.03 -1.09
N VAL A 131 10.61 -18.65 -2.28
CA VAL A 131 9.74 -18.31 -3.42
C VAL A 131 8.70 -19.40 -3.68
N ASN A 132 9.05 -20.68 -3.50
CA ASN A 132 8.13 -21.81 -3.65
C ASN A 132 6.94 -21.78 -2.69
N ARG A 133 7.10 -21.20 -1.49
CA ARG A 133 6.01 -21.06 -0.51
C ARG A 133 5.08 -19.93 -0.92
N HIS A 134 5.65 -18.80 -1.33
CA HIS A 134 4.89 -17.65 -1.76
C HIS A 134 4.18 -17.89 -3.09
N MET A 135 4.77 -18.65 -4.02
CA MET A 135 4.14 -18.94 -5.31
C MET A 135 2.73 -19.50 -5.14
N VAL A 136 2.51 -20.43 -4.21
CA VAL A 136 1.18 -21.03 -4.01
C VAL A 136 0.16 -20.12 -3.32
N GLU A 137 0.60 -18.99 -2.76
CA GLU A 137 -0.24 -17.95 -2.15
C GLU A 137 -0.82 -17.02 -3.23
N HIS A 138 -0.17 -16.97 -4.39
CA HIS A 138 -0.56 -16.15 -5.54
C HIS A 138 -1.51 -16.91 -6.47
N GLU A 139 -2.58 -16.26 -6.91
CA GLU A 139 -3.51 -16.79 -7.91
C GLU A 139 -2.80 -17.05 -9.24
N GLU A 140 -1.84 -16.20 -9.60
CA GLU A 140 -1.08 -16.26 -10.84
C GLU A 140 -0.35 -17.58 -11.02
N PHE A 141 0.12 -18.20 -9.94
CA PHE A 141 0.73 -19.53 -9.98
C PHE A 141 -0.29 -20.60 -10.36
N TRP A 142 -1.52 -20.52 -9.83
CA TRP A 142 -2.57 -21.49 -10.12
C TRP A 142 -3.16 -21.28 -11.52
N GLU A 143 -3.36 -20.04 -11.95
CA GLU A 143 -3.75 -19.71 -13.33
C GLU A 143 -2.68 -20.14 -14.34
N MET A 144 -1.38 -19.96 -14.04
CA MET A 144 -0.29 -20.46 -14.89
C MET A 144 -0.35 -21.98 -15.10
N LEU A 145 -0.81 -22.73 -14.10
CA LEU A 145 -0.99 -24.19 -14.16
C LEU A 145 -2.31 -24.61 -14.83
N LYS A 146 -3.19 -23.66 -15.16
CA LYS A 146 -4.54 -23.95 -15.62
C LYS A 146 -4.54 -24.75 -16.92
N GLY A 147 -5.25 -25.88 -16.90
CA GLY A 147 -5.30 -26.82 -18.03
C GLY A 147 -3.99 -27.56 -18.34
N LYS A 148 -2.91 -27.30 -17.59
CA LYS A 148 -1.58 -27.89 -17.84
C LYS A 148 -1.47 -29.30 -17.29
N LYS A 149 -0.66 -30.13 -17.94
CA LYS A 149 -0.25 -31.46 -17.51
C LYS A 149 0.92 -31.34 -16.54
N ALA A 150 0.69 -31.60 -15.26
CA ALA A 150 1.69 -31.53 -14.21
C ALA A 150 2.15 -32.92 -13.75
N VAL A 151 3.44 -33.07 -13.45
CA VAL A 151 3.98 -34.20 -12.71
C VAL A 151 4.36 -33.75 -11.31
N VAL A 152 4.02 -34.55 -10.31
CA VAL A 152 4.40 -34.29 -8.92
C VAL A 152 5.40 -35.33 -8.46
N ILE A 153 6.62 -34.90 -8.15
CA ILE A 153 7.66 -35.72 -7.55
C ILE A 153 7.72 -35.41 -6.05
N SER A 154 7.06 -36.21 -5.22
CA SER A 154 6.94 -35.95 -3.78
C SER A 154 6.60 -37.22 -3.02
N ARG A 155 7.01 -37.31 -1.76
CA ARG A 155 6.51 -38.36 -0.85
C ARG A 155 5.03 -38.19 -0.54
N TRP A 156 4.49 -36.98 -0.70
CA TRP A 156 3.09 -36.60 -0.47
C TRP A 156 2.34 -36.39 -1.79
N ALA A 157 2.80 -37.01 -2.88
CA ALA A 157 2.25 -36.75 -4.22
C ALA A 157 0.76 -37.13 -4.30
N ASN A 158 0.34 -38.22 -3.65
CA ASN A 158 -1.04 -38.68 -3.61
C ASN A 158 -1.96 -37.70 -2.86
N GLU A 159 -1.55 -37.28 -1.67
CA GLU A 159 -2.29 -36.36 -0.82
C GLU A 159 -2.35 -34.97 -1.44
N PHE A 160 -1.26 -34.53 -2.07
CA PHE A 160 -1.23 -33.26 -2.79
C PHE A 160 -2.17 -33.28 -3.99
N LYS A 161 -2.23 -34.38 -4.76
CA LYS A 161 -3.22 -34.53 -5.84
C LYS A 161 -4.65 -34.42 -5.30
N LYS A 162 -4.99 -35.13 -4.22
CA LYS A 162 -6.32 -35.03 -3.58
C LYS A 162 -6.65 -33.59 -3.17
N LEU A 163 -5.68 -32.84 -2.64
CA LEU A 163 -5.86 -31.44 -2.29
C LEU A 163 -6.12 -30.57 -3.53
N VAL A 164 -5.34 -30.76 -4.59
CA VAL A 164 -5.48 -30.02 -5.86
C VAL A 164 -6.83 -30.30 -6.49
N ASP A 165 -7.20 -31.58 -6.62
CA ASP A 165 -8.49 -32.00 -7.19
C ASP A 165 -9.68 -31.45 -6.39
N LYS A 166 -9.55 -31.33 -5.05
CA LYS A 166 -10.65 -30.86 -4.19
C LYS A 166 -10.76 -29.33 -4.14
N LYS A 167 -9.64 -28.63 -3.95
CA LYS A 167 -9.64 -27.20 -3.65
C LYS A 167 -9.39 -26.33 -4.89
N TYR A 168 -8.73 -26.87 -5.91
CA TYR A 168 -8.27 -26.14 -7.10
C TYR A 168 -8.83 -26.75 -8.40
N ASN A 169 -9.96 -27.45 -8.32
CA ASN A 169 -10.64 -28.07 -9.48
C ASN A 169 -10.92 -27.07 -10.61
N ASP A 170 -11.26 -25.83 -10.28
CA ASP A 170 -11.56 -24.76 -11.24
C ASP A 170 -10.40 -24.43 -12.19
N PHE A 171 -9.16 -24.74 -11.78
CA PHE A 171 -7.98 -24.56 -12.64
C PHE A 171 -7.77 -25.74 -13.59
N ASN A 172 -8.49 -26.84 -13.44
CA ASN A 172 -8.40 -28.02 -14.30
C ASN A 172 -6.95 -28.51 -14.52
N ILE A 173 -6.15 -28.51 -13.43
CA ILE A 173 -4.74 -28.93 -13.47
C ILE A 173 -4.69 -30.45 -13.61
N LYS A 174 -4.11 -30.94 -14.71
CA LYS A 174 -4.06 -32.37 -15.01
C LYS A 174 -2.81 -32.98 -14.38
N ILE A 175 -2.91 -33.52 -13.17
CA ILE A 175 -1.77 -34.26 -12.59
C ILE A 175 -1.66 -35.64 -13.25
N VAL A 176 -0.77 -35.75 -14.25
CA VAL A 176 -0.65 -36.93 -15.14
C VAL A 176 0.23 -38.03 -14.58
N LYS A 177 1.15 -37.72 -13.65
CA LYS A 177 1.99 -38.71 -13.00
C LYS A 177 2.38 -38.28 -11.58
N LEU A 178 2.41 -39.25 -10.68
CA LEU A 178 2.92 -39.10 -9.31
C LEU A 178 4.14 -39.99 -9.16
N ILE A 179 5.25 -39.42 -8.70
CA ILE A 179 6.49 -40.17 -8.47
C ILE A 179 6.96 -39.89 -7.04
N GLN A 180 7.17 -40.95 -6.27
CA GLN A 180 7.79 -40.85 -4.95
C GLN A 180 9.30 -41.06 -5.08
N ILE A 181 10.06 -40.30 -4.30
CA ILE A 181 11.51 -40.46 -4.14
C ILE A 181 11.86 -40.36 -2.66
N TYR A 182 12.68 -41.30 -2.19
CA TYR A 182 13.09 -41.36 -0.79
C TYR A 182 14.58 -41.18 -0.63
N ARG A 183 15.40 -41.64 -1.58
CA ARG A 183 16.86 -41.63 -1.45
C ARG A 183 17.54 -41.00 -2.67
N PHE A 184 18.76 -40.49 -2.45
CA PHE A 184 19.57 -39.91 -3.52
C PHE A 184 19.86 -40.92 -4.66
N GLU A 185 20.05 -42.20 -4.32
CA GLU A 185 20.37 -43.27 -5.27
C GLU A 185 19.22 -43.56 -6.24
N GLU A 186 18.00 -43.09 -5.94
CA GLU A 186 16.81 -43.28 -6.78
C GLU A 186 16.69 -42.23 -7.89
N ILE A 187 17.52 -41.17 -7.90
CA ILE A 187 17.47 -40.11 -8.93
C ILE A 187 17.53 -40.68 -10.36
N PRO A 188 18.46 -41.59 -10.73
CA PRO A 188 18.50 -42.16 -12.08
C PRO A 188 17.20 -42.86 -12.47
N LYS A 189 16.59 -43.60 -11.53
CA LYS A 189 15.30 -44.28 -11.74
C LYS A 189 14.15 -43.29 -11.94
N VAL A 190 14.17 -42.16 -11.23
CA VAL A 190 13.16 -41.09 -11.41
C VAL A 190 13.32 -40.40 -12.76
N LEU A 191 14.55 -40.09 -13.17
CA LEU A 191 14.83 -39.50 -14.48
C LEU A 191 14.41 -40.42 -15.62
N ASP A 192 14.68 -41.72 -15.50
CA ASP A 192 14.28 -42.69 -16.52
C ASP A 192 12.76 -42.79 -16.67
N LYS A 193 12.03 -42.84 -15.54
CA LYS A 193 10.57 -42.77 -15.53
C LYS A 193 9.99 -41.52 -16.18
N MET A 194 10.72 -40.40 -16.16
CA MET A 194 10.26 -39.13 -16.73
C MET A 194 10.39 -39.05 -18.25
N LYS A 195 11.25 -39.87 -18.87
CA LYS A 195 11.46 -39.87 -20.33
C LYS A 195 10.18 -40.18 -21.10
N SER A 196 9.34 -41.06 -20.57
CA SER A 196 8.10 -41.53 -21.23
C SER A 196 6.85 -40.74 -20.82
N VAL A 197 6.98 -39.64 -20.08
CA VAL A 197 5.83 -38.89 -19.55
C VAL A 197 5.63 -37.59 -20.34
N ASP A 198 4.45 -37.40 -20.91
CA ASP A 198 4.05 -36.14 -21.52
C ASP A 198 3.51 -35.17 -20.44
N CYS A 199 4.25 -34.10 -20.17
CA CYS A 199 3.87 -33.08 -19.20
C CYS A 199 4.45 -31.71 -19.56
N ASP A 200 3.73 -30.66 -19.17
CA ASP A 200 4.15 -29.27 -19.31
C ASP A 200 5.11 -28.86 -18.20
N ILE A 201 4.89 -29.35 -16.97
CA ILE A 201 5.62 -28.89 -15.78
C ILE A 201 5.82 -30.00 -14.74
N VAL A 202 6.96 -29.94 -14.03
CA VAL A 202 7.31 -30.86 -12.96
C VAL A 202 7.47 -30.12 -11.62
N LEU A 203 6.66 -30.47 -10.63
CA LEU A 203 6.70 -29.94 -9.27
C LEU A 203 7.39 -30.93 -8.33
N ILE A 204 8.54 -30.53 -7.74
CA ILE A 204 9.44 -31.46 -7.05
C ILE A 204 9.55 -31.08 -5.57
N SER A 205 9.03 -31.93 -4.68
CA SER A 205 9.13 -31.79 -3.22
C SER A 205 9.92 -32.97 -2.63
N ALA A 206 11.23 -32.94 -2.86
CA ALA A 206 12.15 -34.07 -2.60
C ALA A 206 13.35 -33.74 -1.71
N GLY A 207 13.31 -32.63 -0.95
CA GLY A 207 14.45 -32.20 -0.13
C GLY A 207 15.66 -31.84 -1.00
N VAL A 208 16.87 -32.20 -0.59
CA VAL A 208 18.12 -31.87 -1.32
C VAL A 208 18.11 -32.45 -2.74
N ASN A 209 17.45 -33.59 -2.95
CA ASN A 209 17.33 -34.22 -4.27
C ASN A 209 16.55 -33.36 -5.28
N ALA A 210 15.72 -32.42 -4.81
CA ALA A 210 14.89 -31.58 -5.67
C ALA A 210 15.74 -30.67 -6.56
N VAL A 211 16.86 -30.13 -6.05
CA VAL A 211 17.77 -29.28 -6.82
C VAL A 211 18.38 -30.04 -7.99
N ILE A 212 18.84 -31.27 -7.76
CA ILE A 212 19.47 -32.12 -8.77
C ILE A 212 18.44 -32.57 -9.81
N LEU A 213 17.25 -33.00 -9.35
CA LEU A 213 16.18 -33.41 -10.25
C LEU A 213 15.67 -32.27 -11.12
N ALA A 214 15.43 -31.08 -10.55
CA ALA A 214 14.96 -29.92 -11.29
C ALA A 214 15.95 -29.51 -12.38
N GLN A 215 17.24 -29.43 -12.03
CA GLN A 215 18.26 -29.06 -13.00
C GLN A 215 18.43 -30.12 -14.10
N LYS A 216 18.52 -31.41 -13.76
CA LYS A 216 18.69 -32.48 -14.75
C LYS A 216 17.49 -32.64 -15.67
N LEU A 217 16.26 -32.50 -15.15
CA LEU A 217 15.06 -32.56 -15.99
C LEU A 217 15.02 -31.42 -17.01
N ALA A 218 15.46 -30.21 -16.63
CA ALA A 218 15.57 -29.11 -17.57
C ALA A 218 16.70 -29.32 -18.60
N ASP A 219 17.90 -29.67 -18.14
CA ASP A 219 19.12 -29.76 -18.97
C ASP A 219 19.13 -31.00 -19.88
N GLU A 220 18.71 -32.17 -19.36
CA GLU A 220 18.81 -33.45 -20.07
C GLU A 220 17.51 -33.85 -20.78
N GLN A 221 16.35 -33.33 -20.34
CA GLN A 221 15.03 -33.73 -20.86
C GLN A 221 14.17 -32.55 -21.34
N GLY A 222 14.73 -31.34 -21.38
CA GLY A 222 14.06 -30.16 -21.89
C GLY A 222 12.82 -29.73 -21.10
N ARG A 223 12.72 -30.08 -19.82
CA ARG A 223 11.51 -29.85 -19.00
C ARG A 223 11.53 -28.50 -18.28
N ILE A 224 10.34 -28.07 -17.88
CA ILE A 224 10.16 -27.00 -16.89
C ILE A 224 9.99 -27.67 -15.53
N ALA A 225 10.99 -27.51 -14.66
CA ALA A 225 11.08 -28.24 -13.41
C ALA A 225 11.40 -27.32 -12.23
N ILE A 226 10.56 -27.40 -11.19
CA ILE A 226 10.58 -26.49 -10.05
C ILE A 226 10.83 -27.29 -8.78
N ASP A 227 11.86 -26.90 -8.02
CA ASP A 227 11.99 -27.25 -6.61
C ASP A 227 10.87 -26.58 -5.82
N PHE A 228 9.81 -27.34 -5.61
CA PHE A 228 8.60 -26.96 -4.91
C PHE A 228 8.75 -27.03 -3.38
N GLY A 229 9.99 -27.25 -2.90
CA GLY A 229 10.37 -27.23 -1.50
C GLY A 229 9.45 -28.07 -0.63
N LYS A 230 8.88 -27.47 0.42
CA LYS A 230 7.89 -28.12 1.29
C LYS A 230 6.44 -27.69 1.00
N SER A 231 6.20 -26.94 -0.08
CA SER A 231 4.88 -26.33 -0.34
C SER A 231 3.79 -27.39 -0.44
N ALA A 232 4.01 -28.46 -1.22
CA ALA A 232 3.06 -29.57 -1.30
C ALA A 232 2.70 -30.16 0.08
N VAL A 233 3.72 -30.40 0.92
CA VAL A 233 3.51 -30.98 2.26
C VAL A 233 2.81 -30.01 3.20
N PHE A 234 3.19 -28.74 3.18
CA PHE A 234 2.61 -27.71 4.04
C PHE A 234 1.16 -27.42 3.68
N MET A 235 0.84 -27.41 2.39
CA MET A 235 -0.52 -27.29 1.91
C MET A 235 -1.38 -28.48 2.33
N VAL A 236 -0.90 -29.72 2.15
CA VAL A 236 -1.62 -30.93 2.58
C VAL A 236 -1.88 -30.94 4.09
N LYS A 237 -0.92 -30.46 4.89
CA LYS A 237 -1.03 -30.44 6.36
C LYS A 237 -1.72 -29.19 6.93
N GLY A 238 -2.16 -28.23 6.10
CA GLY A 238 -2.70 -26.96 6.59
C GLY A 238 -1.72 -26.16 7.45
N ASN A 239 -0.43 -26.21 7.13
CA ASN A 239 0.60 -25.55 7.94
C ASN A 239 0.57 -24.03 7.74
N ARG A 240 0.52 -23.26 8.84
CA ARG A 240 0.44 -21.78 8.83
C ARG A 240 1.58 -21.07 8.07
N LYS A 241 2.70 -21.75 7.79
CA LYS A 241 3.83 -21.22 7.01
C LYS A 241 3.58 -21.09 5.51
N VAL A 242 2.44 -21.61 5.04
CA VAL A 242 1.95 -21.45 3.66
C VAL A 242 0.47 -21.16 3.76
N VAL A 243 0.04 -20.01 3.27
CA VAL A 243 -1.39 -19.68 3.17
C VAL A 243 -1.77 -19.74 1.69
N PRO A 244 -2.06 -20.95 1.17
CA PRO A 244 -2.22 -21.09 -0.26
C PRO A 244 -3.50 -20.37 -0.71
N TYR A 245 -3.45 -19.78 -1.91
CA TYR A 245 -4.55 -19.04 -2.53
C TYR A 245 -5.87 -19.78 -2.30
N ASN A 246 -6.91 -19.05 -1.91
CA ASN A 246 -8.23 -19.63 -1.64
C ASN A 246 -9.19 -19.31 -2.79
N PRO A 247 -9.52 -20.29 -3.65
CA PRO A 247 -10.37 -20.05 -4.82
C PRO A 247 -11.82 -19.67 -4.46
N THR A 248 -12.28 -19.97 -3.23
CA THR A 248 -13.61 -19.57 -2.76
C THR A 248 -13.70 -18.09 -2.35
N ASN A 249 -12.56 -17.42 -2.13
CA ASN A 249 -12.50 -15.97 -1.91
C ASN A 249 -12.38 -15.21 -3.24
N ARG A 250 -12.97 -15.74 -4.32
CA ARG A 250 -13.01 -15.10 -5.63
C ARG A 250 -13.73 -13.75 -5.52
N ILE A 251 -12.96 -12.70 -5.23
CA ILE A 251 -13.19 -11.38 -5.83
C ILE A 251 -13.27 -11.69 -7.32
N ILE A 252 -14.39 -11.36 -7.96
CA ILE A 252 -14.57 -11.56 -9.40
C ILE A 252 -13.55 -10.69 -10.12
N ARG A 253 -12.35 -11.22 -10.34
CA ARG A 253 -11.45 -10.78 -11.39
C ARG A 253 -11.48 -11.85 -12.46
N LYS A 254 -12.31 -11.64 -13.49
CA LYS A 254 -12.21 -12.42 -14.72
C LYS A 254 -11.35 -11.67 -15.73
N GLU A 255 -10.42 -12.45 -16.26
CA GLU A 255 -9.51 -12.27 -17.39
C GLU A 255 -8.41 -11.21 -17.27
N PRO A 256 -7.14 -11.56 -17.62
CA PRO A 256 -6.16 -10.55 -17.95
C PRO A 256 -6.69 -9.78 -19.16
N ILE A 257 -7.12 -8.55 -18.94
CA ILE A 257 -7.41 -7.61 -20.02
C ILE A 257 -6.11 -7.56 -20.84
N LYS A 258 -6.15 -8.04 -22.09
CA LYS A 258 -5.07 -7.81 -23.05
C LYS A 258 -4.70 -6.33 -22.93
N ARG A 259 -3.41 -6.02 -22.69
CA ARG A 259 -2.91 -4.64 -22.79
C ARG A 259 -3.47 -4.08 -24.09
N SER A 260 -4.44 -3.18 -24.00
CA SER A 260 -4.89 -2.51 -25.20
C SER A 260 -3.77 -1.56 -25.57
N GLU A 261 -3.21 -1.73 -26.77
CA GLU A 261 -2.33 -0.74 -27.39
C GLU A 261 -3.11 0.54 -27.76
N GLN A 262 -4.41 0.63 -27.41
CA GLN A 262 -5.26 1.77 -27.71
C GLN A 262 -5.05 2.89 -26.70
N THR A 263 -4.39 3.94 -27.17
CA THR A 263 -4.46 5.28 -26.59
C THR A 263 -5.92 5.75 -26.58
N LEU A 264 -6.42 6.19 -25.43
CA LEU A 264 -7.77 6.72 -25.25
C LEU A 264 -7.70 8.24 -25.08
N LYS A 265 -8.75 8.95 -25.52
CA LYS A 265 -8.92 10.39 -25.30
C LYS A 265 -9.82 10.63 -24.10
N ILE A 266 -9.26 11.18 -23.04
CA ILE A 266 -9.91 11.33 -21.74
C ILE A 266 -9.87 12.80 -21.33
N THR A 267 -11.02 13.38 -21.00
CA THR A 267 -11.08 14.69 -20.32
C THR A 267 -11.27 14.46 -18.83
N VAL A 268 -10.48 15.15 -18.01
CA VAL A 268 -10.69 15.24 -16.56
C VAL A 268 -11.19 16.65 -16.24
N ILE A 269 -12.40 16.74 -15.71
CA ILE A 269 -13.15 17.97 -15.42
C ILE A 269 -12.94 18.35 -13.95
N GLY A 270 -12.38 19.53 -13.71
CA GLY A 270 -11.91 20.00 -12.42
C GLY A 270 -10.43 19.65 -12.23
N SER A 271 -9.57 20.66 -12.14
CA SER A 271 -8.12 20.54 -12.01
C SER A 271 -7.65 20.81 -10.57
N GLY A 272 -8.46 20.40 -9.59
CA GLY A 272 -8.06 20.37 -8.18
C GLY A 272 -7.13 19.19 -7.85
N TYR A 273 -6.97 18.89 -6.57
CA TYR A 273 -6.07 17.83 -6.08
C TYR A 273 -6.33 16.46 -6.74
N VAL A 274 -7.57 15.97 -6.67
CA VAL A 274 -7.99 14.69 -7.26
C VAL A 274 -7.87 14.69 -8.78
N GLY A 275 -8.35 15.76 -9.42
CA GLY A 275 -8.43 15.86 -10.87
C GLY A 275 -7.07 15.94 -11.54
N THR A 276 -6.20 16.85 -11.08
CA THR A 276 -4.84 16.99 -11.63
C THR A 276 -4.02 15.72 -11.41
N THR A 277 -4.13 15.09 -10.22
CA THR A 277 -3.46 13.80 -9.96
C THR A 277 -3.95 12.71 -10.91
N THR A 278 -5.27 12.58 -11.06
CA THR A 278 -5.89 11.60 -11.96
C THR A 278 -5.46 11.83 -13.41
N ALA A 279 -5.51 13.08 -13.89
CA ALA A 279 -5.15 13.43 -15.25
C ALA A 279 -3.69 13.08 -15.57
N LEU A 280 -2.77 13.40 -14.66
CA LEU A 280 -1.35 13.11 -14.83
C LEU A 280 -1.03 11.62 -14.78
N VAL A 281 -1.67 10.87 -13.88
CA VAL A 281 -1.54 9.42 -13.84
C VAL A 281 -2.04 8.82 -15.14
N LEU A 282 -3.24 9.17 -15.61
CA LEU A 282 -3.79 8.64 -16.87
C LEU A 282 -2.92 8.96 -18.09
N ALA A 283 -2.36 10.17 -18.16
CA ALA A 283 -1.39 10.53 -19.20
C ALA A 283 -0.13 9.66 -19.12
N SER A 284 0.36 9.39 -17.90
CA SER A 284 1.51 8.51 -17.67
C SER A 284 1.26 7.04 -18.06
N LEU A 285 0.00 6.59 -18.04
CA LEU A 285 -0.42 5.26 -18.51
C LEU A 285 -0.49 5.17 -20.04
N GLY A 286 -0.31 6.30 -20.75
CA GLY A 286 -0.19 6.37 -22.21
C GLY A 286 -1.37 7.02 -22.93
N HIS A 287 -2.43 7.38 -22.21
CA HIS A 287 -3.62 8.04 -22.77
C HIS A 287 -3.35 9.50 -23.17
N GLU A 288 -4.20 10.04 -24.03
CA GLU A 288 -4.27 11.47 -24.34
C GLU A 288 -5.27 12.13 -23.40
N VAL A 289 -4.78 13.08 -22.59
CA VAL A 289 -5.59 13.66 -21.50
C VAL A 289 -5.78 15.15 -21.69
N ILE A 290 -7.02 15.63 -21.50
CA ILE A 290 -7.33 17.04 -21.39
C ILE A 290 -7.73 17.33 -19.94
N GLY A 291 -6.97 18.16 -19.23
CA GLY A 291 -7.40 18.73 -17.96
C GLY A 291 -8.26 19.98 -18.20
N TYR A 292 -9.52 19.95 -17.84
CA TYR A 292 -10.44 21.08 -17.98
C TYR A 292 -10.75 21.70 -16.62
N ASP A 293 -10.68 23.02 -16.53
CA ASP A 293 -11.13 23.80 -15.37
C ASP A 293 -11.62 25.16 -15.84
N ILE A 294 -12.67 25.69 -15.18
CA ILE A 294 -13.22 27.02 -15.49
C ILE A 294 -12.26 28.16 -15.08
N ASP A 295 -11.35 27.88 -14.14
CA ASP A 295 -10.35 28.83 -13.67
C ASP A 295 -9.18 28.92 -14.65
N SER A 296 -9.20 29.95 -15.49
CA SER A 296 -8.17 30.20 -16.51
C SER A 296 -6.79 30.44 -15.92
N VAL A 297 -6.69 31.03 -14.72
CA VAL A 297 -5.42 31.28 -14.03
C VAL A 297 -4.80 29.95 -13.58
N LYS A 298 -5.61 29.04 -13.03
CA LYS A 298 -5.18 27.69 -12.67
C LYS A 298 -4.73 26.90 -13.89
N VAL A 299 -5.49 26.96 -14.99
CA VAL A 299 -5.14 26.32 -16.27
C VAL A 299 -3.81 26.84 -16.81
N GLU A 300 -3.60 28.16 -16.80
CA GLU A 300 -2.35 28.77 -17.27
C GLU A 300 -1.15 28.32 -16.43
N ASN A 301 -1.30 28.28 -15.10
CA ASN A 301 -0.26 27.80 -14.19
C ASN A 301 0.09 26.33 -14.45
N LEU A 302 -0.92 25.47 -14.62
CA LEU A 302 -0.71 24.05 -14.92
C LEU A 302 0.02 23.85 -16.26
N ASN A 303 -0.35 24.59 -17.30
CA ASN A 303 0.36 24.56 -18.59
C ASN A 303 1.81 25.08 -18.50
N LYS A 304 2.11 25.95 -17.54
CA LYS A 304 3.49 26.38 -17.20
C LYS A 304 4.24 25.38 -16.31
N GLY A 305 3.65 24.22 -16.01
CA GLY A 305 4.26 23.21 -15.15
C GLY A 305 4.25 23.56 -13.66
N LYS A 306 3.34 24.44 -13.21
CA LYS A 306 3.20 24.86 -11.81
C LYS A 306 1.93 24.27 -11.21
N LEU A 307 2.08 23.49 -10.15
CA LEU A 307 0.94 22.94 -9.40
C LEU A 307 0.36 23.98 -8.43
N PRO A 308 -0.98 24.02 -8.23
CA PRO A 308 -1.62 24.90 -7.26
C PRO A 308 -1.64 24.34 -5.82
N PHE A 309 -1.02 23.18 -5.59
CA PHE A 309 -0.92 22.48 -4.31
C PHE A 309 0.38 21.67 -4.23
N SER A 310 0.78 21.23 -3.04
CA SER A 310 1.95 20.38 -2.84
C SER A 310 1.57 18.88 -2.90
N GLU A 311 2.29 18.11 -3.71
CA GLU A 311 2.18 16.64 -3.74
C GLU A 311 3.52 16.02 -4.18
N PRO A 312 4.14 15.13 -3.38
CA PRO A 312 5.45 14.58 -3.68
C PRO A 312 5.57 13.93 -5.07
N GLY A 313 6.42 14.50 -5.93
CA GLY A 313 6.76 13.97 -7.25
C GLY A 313 5.74 14.27 -8.36
N LEU A 314 4.60 14.89 -8.04
CA LEU A 314 3.58 15.23 -9.02
C LEU A 314 4.04 16.38 -9.93
N ASP A 315 4.83 17.31 -9.41
CA ASP A 315 5.48 18.41 -10.13
C ASP A 315 6.36 17.90 -11.29
N LYS A 316 7.18 16.89 -11.01
CA LYS A 316 8.05 16.23 -11.99
C LYS A 316 7.21 15.49 -13.02
N LEU A 317 6.14 14.82 -12.59
CA LEU A 317 5.24 14.12 -13.52
C LEU A 317 4.53 15.11 -14.45
N LEU A 318 4.05 16.25 -13.93
CA LEU A 318 3.44 17.32 -14.73
C LEU A 318 4.38 17.79 -15.84
N GLN A 319 5.60 18.18 -15.49
CA GLN A 319 6.60 18.62 -16.46
C GLN A 319 6.91 17.55 -17.52
N GLN A 320 7.01 16.28 -17.10
CA GLN A 320 7.26 15.17 -18.00
C GLN A 320 6.11 14.95 -19.00
N GLN A 321 4.85 14.99 -18.54
CA GLN A 321 3.70 14.73 -19.41
C GLN A 321 3.40 15.91 -20.35
N LEU A 322 3.61 17.15 -19.91
CA LEU A 322 3.56 18.33 -20.78
C LEU A 322 4.59 18.24 -21.89
N LYS A 323 5.85 17.90 -21.56
CA LYS A 323 6.92 17.71 -22.56
C LYS A 323 6.62 16.60 -23.56
N LYS A 324 5.92 15.55 -23.13
CA LYS A 324 5.48 14.45 -24.00
C LYS A 324 4.23 14.78 -24.84
N ALA A 325 3.63 15.95 -24.64
CA ALA A 325 2.34 16.34 -25.23
C ALA A 325 1.23 15.29 -25.00
N LYS A 326 1.30 14.56 -23.86
CA LYS A 326 0.29 13.56 -23.47
C LYS A 326 -0.84 14.17 -22.63
N ILE A 327 -0.63 15.37 -22.10
CA ILE A 327 -1.64 16.14 -21.39
C ILE A 327 -1.63 17.60 -21.87
N THR A 328 -2.82 18.19 -21.97
CA THR A 328 -3.02 19.63 -22.14
C THR A 328 -4.05 20.12 -21.14
N PHE A 329 -3.92 21.37 -20.68
CA PHE A 329 -4.94 22.01 -19.84
C PHE A 329 -5.67 23.10 -20.61
N THR A 330 -6.99 23.20 -20.46
CA THR A 330 -7.81 24.21 -21.14
C THR A 330 -8.97 24.70 -20.27
N ALA A 331 -9.40 25.95 -20.51
CA ALA A 331 -10.65 26.51 -20.00
C ALA A 331 -11.78 26.48 -21.04
N ASP A 332 -11.51 25.97 -22.26
CA ASP A 332 -12.51 25.79 -23.31
C ASP A 332 -13.29 24.48 -23.08
N SER A 333 -14.50 24.63 -22.56
CA SER A 333 -15.43 23.52 -22.31
C SER A 333 -15.77 22.75 -23.59
N ARG A 334 -16.05 23.46 -24.69
CA ARG A 334 -16.44 22.86 -25.97
C ARG A 334 -15.34 21.95 -26.50
N ALA A 335 -14.10 22.45 -26.52
CA ALA A 335 -12.95 21.65 -26.93
C ALA A 335 -12.73 20.44 -26.01
N ALA A 336 -12.89 20.61 -24.69
CA ALA A 336 -12.73 19.54 -23.73
C ALA A 336 -13.78 18.43 -23.89
N ILE A 337 -15.04 18.77 -24.16
CA ILE A 337 -16.12 17.79 -24.31
C ILE A 337 -16.05 17.09 -25.67
N ILE A 338 -15.88 17.82 -26.78
CA ILE A 338 -15.93 17.29 -28.15
C ILE A 338 -14.82 16.26 -28.42
N ASN A 339 -13.62 16.51 -27.91
CA ASN A 339 -12.42 15.77 -28.30
C ASN A 339 -12.24 14.43 -27.57
N SER A 340 -13.01 14.14 -26.52
CA SER A 340 -12.79 12.96 -25.67
C SER A 340 -13.85 11.87 -25.83
N GLU A 341 -13.52 10.64 -25.49
CA GLU A 341 -14.46 9.50 -25.41
C GLU A 341 -14.95 9.30 -23.97
N ILE A 342 -14.10 9.65 -23.01
CA ILE A 342 -14.35 9.48 -21.58
C ILE A 342 -14.22 10.85 -20.90
N LEU A 343 -15.20 11.19 -20.07
CA LEU A 343 -15.24 12.42 -19.30
C LEU A 343 -15.23 12.06 -17.81
N ILE A 344 -14.14 12.35 -17.11
CA ILE A 344 -13.99 12.07 -15.68
C ILE A 344 -14.27 13.35 -14.90
N ILE A 345 -15.30 13.34 -14.06
CA ILE A 345 -15.74 14.47 -13.25
C ILE A 345 -15.07 14.40 -11.88
N SER A 346 -14.28 15.41 -11.55
CA SER A 346 -13.52 15.56 -10.30
C SER A 346 -13.68 16.95 -9.68
N VAL A 347 -14.86 17.54 -9.79
CA VAL A 347 -15.22 18.81 -9.13
C VAL A 347 -15.50 18.60 -7.64
N GLY A 348 -15.32 19.66 -6.84
CA GLY A 348 -15.62 19.60 -5.41
C GLY A 348 -17.11 19.42 -5.13
N THR A 349 -17.42 18.84 -3.98
CA THR A 349 -18.76 18.72 -3.39
C THR A 349 -18.69 19.25 -1.96
N PRO A 350 -18.62 20.59 -1.79
CA PRO A 350 -18.46 21.18 -0.46
C PRO A 350 -19.68 20.87 0.41
N PRO A 351 -19.51 20.82 1.75
CA PRO A 351 -20.63 20.55 2.65
C PRO A 351 -21.62 21.73 2.66
N THR A 352 -22.91 21.42 2.78
CA THR A 352 -23.97 22.41 3.03
C THR A 352 -24.11 22.70 4.53
N SER A 353 -24.85 23.76 4.89
CA SER A 353 -25.02 24.15 6.31
C SER A 353 -25.75 23.11 7.17
N ASP A 354 -26.54 22.24 6.54
CA ASP A 354 -27.25 21.13 7.18
C ASP A 354 -26.46 19.81 7.20
N GLY A 355 -25.24 19.78 6.65
CA GLY A 355 -24.36 18.60 6.66
C GLY A 355 -24.48 17.69 5.43
N GLY A 356 -25.28 18.06 4.44
CA GLY A 356 -25.31 17.42 3.12
C GLY A 356 -24.14 17.86 2.21
N ALA A 357 -24.22 17.49 0.93
CA ALA A 357 -23.24 17.86 -0.08
C ALA A 357 -23.85 18.81 -1.13
N ASP A 358 -23.13 19.89 -1.45
CA ASP A 358 -23.51 20.80 -2.53
C ASP A 358 -23.14 20.19 -3.91
N LEU A 359 -24.17 19.95 -4.73
CA LEU A 359 -24.05 19.38 -6.07
C LEU A 359 -24.06 20.43 -7.19
N THR A 360 -24.01 21.73 -6.86
CA THR A 360 -24.07 22.84 -7.84
C THR A 360 -23.02 22.69 -8.94
N TYR A 361 -21.77 22.38 -8.58
CA TYR A 361 -20.70 22.21 -9.57
C TYR A 361 -20.91 20.97 -10.45
N LEU A 362 -21.50 19.90 -9.91
CA LEU A 362 -21.83 18.71 -10.69
C LEU A 362 -22.95 19.02 -11.68
N GLN A 363 -23.97 19.78 -11.27
CA GLN A 363 -25.05 20.24 -12.15
C GLN A 363 -24.50 21.09 -13.31
N GLN A 364 -23.62 22.05 -13.03
CA GLN A 364 -22.98 22.86 -14.07
C GLN A 364 -22.21 22.01 -15.08
N VAL A 365 -21.51 20.97 -14.62
CA VAL A 365 -20.82 20.03 -15.51
C VAL A 365 -21.80 19.24 -16.38
N ILE A 366 -22.95 18.81 -15.84
CA ILE A 366 -24.00 18.15 -16.61
C ILE A 366 -24.51 19.07 -17.73
N ASP A 367 -24.75 20.35 -17.43
CA ASP A 367 -25.22 21.33 -18.42
C ASP A 367 -24.19 21.55 -19.53
N VAL A 368 -22.91 21.71 -19.18
CA VAL A 368 -21.80 21.84 -20.14
C VAL A 368 -21.64 20.60 -21.03
N ILE A 369 -21.80 19.40 -20.47
CA ILE A 369 -21.76 18.15 -21.25
C ILE A 369 -22.92 18.12 -22.23
N ALA A 370 -24.14 18.42 -21.79
CA ALA A 370 -25.32 18.40 -22.63
C ALA A 370 -25.24 19.40 -23.79
N GLU A 371 -24.67 20.59 -23.55
CA GLU A 371 -24.51 21.62 -24.57
C GLU A 371 -23.52 21.22 -25.68
N HIS A 372 -22.47 20.46 -25.36
CA HIS A 372 -21.34 20.23 -26.27
C HIS A 372 -21.18 18.78 -26.74
N ILE A 373 -22.01 17.84 -26.27
CA ILE A 373 -21.91 16.44 -26.66
C ILE A 373 -22.14 16.26 -28.17
N ASN A 374 -21.26 15.49 -28.81
CA ASN A 374 -21.22 15.34 -30.26
C ASN A 374 -21.04 13.89 -30.76
N LYS A 375 -20.86 12.95 -29.83
CA LYS A 375 -20.63 11.52 -30.08
C LYS A 375 -20.90 10.75 -28.78
N PRO A 376 -21.01 9.42 -28.81
CA PRO A 376 -21.18 8.63 -27.58
C PRO A 376 -20.08 8.93 -26.56
N LYS A 377 -20.43 8.96 -25.26
CA LYS A 377 -19.49 9.25 -24.17
C LYS A 377 -19.69 8.31 -22.99
N ILE A 378 -18.59 8.01 -22.30
CA ILE A 378 -18.61 7.46 -20.94
C ILE A 378 -18.34 8.61 -19.97
N ILE A 379 -19.25 8.85 -19.04
CA ILE A 379 -19.20 9.93 -18.06
C ILE A 379 -18.94 9.28 -16.69
N VAL A 380 -17.81 9.62 -16.08
CA VAL A 380 -17.26 8.95 -14.91
C VAL A 380 -17.23 9.92 -13.74
N THR A 381 -17.94 9.63 -12.66
CA THR A 381 -17.85 10.41 -11.43
C THR A 381 -16.68 9.91 -10.59
N LYS A 382 -15.64 10.73 -10.47
CA LYS A 382 -14.49 10.52 -9.57
C LYS A 382 -14.70 11.22 -8.23
N SER A 383 -15.42 12.36 -8.25
CA SER A 383 -15.79 13.13 -7.06
C SER A 383 -16.48 12.24 -6.01
N THR A 384 -16.19 12.50 -4.73
CA THR A 384 -16.99 11.94 -3.64
C THR A 384 -18.37 12.58 -3.69
N VAL A 385 -19.39 11.81 -4.03
CA VAL A 385 -20.78 12.26 -4.16
C VAL A 385 -21.69 11.40 -3.29
N PRO A 386 -22.77 11.95 -2.70
CA PRO A 386 -23.74 11.18 -1.92
C PRO A 386 -24.27 9.93 -2.64
N ILE A 387 -24.72 8.95 -1.86
CA ILE A 387 -25.32 7.73 -2.42
C ILE A 387 -26.59 8.09 -3.19
N GLY A 388 -26.69 7.63 -4.44
CA GLY A 388 -27.76 7.93 -5.39
C GLY A 388 -27.42 9.00 -6.43
N THR A 389 -26.32 9.74 -6.27
CA THR A 389 -25.97 10.86 -7.17
C THR A 389 -25.70 10.40 -8.60
N ASN A 390 -25.02 9.28 -8.83
CA ASN A 390 -24.78 8.80 -10.20
C ASN A 390 -26.09 8.38 -10.91
N ARG A 391 -27.06 7.84 -10.17
CA ARG A 391 -28.39 7.53 -10.72
C ARG A 391 -29.14 8.80 -11.12
N TRP A 392 -29.12 9.80 -10.25
CA TRP A 392 -29.68 11.13 -10.54
C TRP A 392 -28.99 11.78 -11.75
N MET A 393 -27.66 11.73 -11.82
CA MET A 393 -26.89 12.28 -12.94
C MET A 393 -27.25 11.60 -14.26
N LYS A 394 -27.41 10.27 -14.27
CA LYS A 394 -27.86 9.53 -15.46
C LYS A 394 -29.24 9.98 -15.94
N ALA A 395 -30.18 10.23 -15.03
CA ALA A 395 -31.50 10.77 -15.36
C ALA A 395 -31.40 12.19 -15.96
N GLN A 396 -30.65 13.09 -15.31
CA GLN A 396 -30.47 14.46 -15.77
C GLN A 396 -29.82 14.56 -17.15
N LEU A 397 -28.80 13.76 -17.41
CA LEU A 397 -28.17 13.71 -18.73
C LEU A 397 -29.13 13.14 -19.79
N SER A 398 -29.95 12.15 -19.44
CA SER A 398 -30.91 11.54 -20.37
C SER A 398 -32.08 12.48 -20.74
N GLU A 399 -32.41 13.42 -19.85
CA GLU A 399 -33.41 14.47 -20.12
C GLU A 399 -32.85 15.56 -21.06
N LYS A 400 -31.55 15.86 -20.96
CA LYS A 400 -30.91 16.96 -21.70
C LYS A 400 -30.27 16.54 -23.03
N ILE A 401 -30.01 15.24 -23.22
CA ILE A 401 -29.28 14.71 -24.38
C ILE A 401 -30.17 13.74 -25.16
N ASP A 402 -30.18 13.86 -26.49
CA ASP A 402 -30.74 12.82 -27.36
C ASP A 402 -29.85 11.56 -27.32
N THR A 403 -30.14 10.68 -26.37
CA THR A 403 -29.38 9.45 -26.12
C THR A 403 -29.51 8.41 -27.25
N ARG A 404 -30.48 8.58 -28.16
CA ARG A 404 -30.57 7.74 -29.38
C ARG A 404 -29.50 8.17 -30.38
N LYS A 405 -29.22 9.46 -30.47
CA LYS A 405 -28.17 10.03 -31.33
C LYS A 405 -26.78 9.91 -30.71
N TYR A 406 -26.66 10.23 -29.42
CA TYR A 406 -25.41 10.18 -28.67
C TYR A 406 -25.58 9.33 -27.40
N PRO A 407 -25.47 8.00 -27.48
CA PRO A 407 -25.49 7.12 -26.32
C PRO A 407 -24.54 7.57 -25.22
N ILE A 408 -25.05 7.63 -23.98
CA ILE A 408 -24.30 8.00 -22.79
C ILE A 408 -24.28 6.84 -21.81
N GLU A 409 -23.13 6.61 -21.19
CA GLU A 409 -22.97 5.68 -20.09
C GLU A 409 -22.43 6.43 -18.88
N VAL A 410 -22.99 6.16 -17.70
CA VAL A 410 -22.53 6.75 -16.44
C VAL A 410 -21.78 5.70 -15.63
N ILE A 411 -20.68 6.11 -15.01
CA ILE A 411 -19.86 5.25 -14.15
C ILE A 411 -19.53 5.98 -12.85
N SER A 412 -19.70 5.32 -11.72
CA SER A 412 -19.11 5.72 -10.44
C SER A 412 -17.70 5.13 -10.32
N ASN A 413 -16.67 5.95 -10.14
CA ASN A 413 -15.30 5.50 -9.95
C ASN A 413 -14.61 6.30 -8.83
N PRO A 414 -14.99 6.06 -7.56
CA PRO A 414 -14.49 6.86 -6.45
C PRO A 414 -12.96 6.78 -6.33
N GLU A 415 -12.38 7.84 -5.79
CA GLU A 415 -10.95 7.91 -5.45
C GLU A 415 -10.67 7.41 -4.02
N PHE A 416 -9.47 6.90 -3.76
CA PHE A 416 -9.03 6.46 -2.44
C PHE A 416 -7.60 6.93 -2.14
N LEU A 417 -7.37 8.20 -2.41
CA LEU A 417 -6.07 8.85 -2.30
C LEU A 417 -5.88 9.39 -0.90
N ARG A 418 -4.63 9.39 -0.44
CA ARG A 418 -4.20 10.08 0.78
C ARG A 418 -3.39 11.30 0.37
N GLU A 419 -3.72 12.46 0.91
CA GLU A 419 -2.92 13.67 0.67
C GLU A 419 -1.45 13.43 1.06
N GLY A 420 -0.48 13.86 0.26
CA GLY A 420 0.96 13.57 0.42
C GLY A 420 1.43 12.22 -0.14
N GLU A 421 0.51 11.32 -0.52
CA GLU A 421 0.80 10.00 -1.08
C GLU A 421 -0.09 9.67 -2.30
N ALA A 422 -0.82 10.64 -2.84
CA ALA A 422 -1.81 10.42 -3.89
C ALA A 422 -1.19 9.95 -5.20
N LEU A 423 0.01 10.41 -5.54
CA LEU A 423 0.71 9.89 -6.71
C LEU A 423 1.04 8.40 -6.53
N HIS A 424 1.54 8.01 -5.36
CA HIS A 424 1.82 6.61 -5.04
C HIS A 424 0.54 5.77 -5.04
N ASP A 425 -0.50 6.24 -4.35
CA ASP A 425 -1.79 5.53 -4.23
C ASP A 425 -2.48 5.39 -5.59
N SER A 426 -2.32 6.35 -6.51
CA SER A 426 -2.84 6.27 -7.87
C SER A 426 -2.09 5.28 -8.77
N LEU A 427 -0.77 5.15 -8.60
CA LEU A 427 0.05 4.22 -9.38
C LEU A 427 0.05 2.79 -8.80
N HIS A 428 -0.24 2.67 -7.50
CA HIS A 428 -0.27 1.40 -6.77
C HIS A 428 -1.57 1.20 -5.99
N PRO A 429 -2.75 1.30 -6.65
CA PRO A 429 -4.02 1.24 -5.94
C PRO A 429 -4.29 -0.18 -5.42
N SER A 430 -4.66 -0.28 -4.14
CA SER A 430 -5.11 -1.52 -3.51
C SER A 430 -6.31 -2.13 -4.22
N ARG A 431 -7.20 -1.27 -4.75
CA ARG A 431 -8.33 -1.59 -5.61
C ARG A 431 -8.79 -0.38 -6.41
N THR A 432 -9.48 -0.65 -7.52
CA THR A 432 -10.25 0.28 -8.34
C THR A 432 -11.72 -0.16 -8.29
N VAL A 433 -12.57 0.68 -7.71
CA VAL A 433 -14.02 0.45 -7.65
C VAL A 433 -14.66 1.04 -8.91
N ILE A 434 -15.49 0.27 -9.60
CA ILE A 434 -16.24 0.72 -10.79
C ILE A 434 -17.71 0.35 -10.56
N GLY A 435 -18.53 1.35 -10.31
CA GLY A 435 -19.98 1.24 -10.16
C GLY A 435 -20.68 1.59 -11.47
N GLY A 436 -21.60 0.76 -11.94
CA GLY A 436 -22.44 1.09 -13.08
C GLY A 436 -23.32 -0.06 -13.54
N ASP A 437 -24.09 0.21 -14.59
CA ASP A 437 -24.86 -0.84 -15.25
C ASP A 437 -23.91 -1.82 -15.96
N ALA A 438 -24.26 -3.09 -15.98
CA ALA A 438 -23.45 -4.10 -16.67
C ALA A 438 -23.43 -3.78 -18.18
N GLY A 439 -22.23 -3.64 -18.75
CA GLY A 439 -22.10 -3.31 -20.17
C GLY A 439 -20.69 -2.94 -20.62
N PRO A 440 -20.54 -2.53 -21.89
CA PRO A 440 -19.25 -2.21 -22.50
C PRO A 440 -18.47 -1.10 -21.79
N ALA A 441 -19.16 -0.18 -21.11
CA ALA A 441 -18.53 0.91 -20.36
C ALA A 441 -17.63 0.41 -19.22
N ILE A 442 -18.04 -0.66 -18.52
CA ILE A 442 -17.24 -1.28 -17.47
C ILE A 442 -15.91 -1.82 -18.03
N GLU A 443 -15.97 -2.50 -19.18
CA GLU A 443 -14.78 -3.04 -19.84
C GLU A 443 -13.87 -1.94 -20.38
N LYS A 444 -14.44 -0.85 -20.90
CA LYS A 444 -13.67 0.33 -21.32
C LYS A 444 -12.97 0.99 -20.12
N MET A 445 -13.62 1.09 -18.96
CA MET A 445 -13.00 1.61 -17.74
C MET A 445 -11.90 0.70 -17.19
N LYS A 446 -12.04 -0.61 -17.35
CA LYS A 446 -10.95 -1.56 -17.09
C LYS A 446 -9.75 -1.32 -18.00
N GLN A 447 -9.96 -1.03 -19.30
CA GLN A 447 -8.89 -0.69 -20.24
C GLN A 447 -8.15 0.60 -19.85
N VAL A 448 -8.87 1.63 -19.37
CA VAL A 448 -8.26 2.88 -18.85
C VAL A 448 -7.23 2.59 -17.76
N TYR A 449 -7.49 1.61 -16.89
CA TYR A 449 -6.61 1.27 -15.78
C TYR A 449 -5.74 0.03 -16.03
N ALA A 450 -5.83 -0.61 -17.21
CA ALA A 450 -5.17 -1.88 -17.49
C ALA A 450 -3.64 -1.86 -17.29
N PRO A 451 -2.92 -0.74 -17.50
CA PRO A 451 -1.49 -0.69 -17.20
C PRO A 451 -1.17 -0.77 -15.68
N LEU A 452 -2.15 -0.51 -14.81
CA LEU A 452 -2.01 -0.63 -13.36
C LEU A 452 -2.29 -2.07 -12.90
N LYS A 453 -1.45 -2.58 -11.99
CA LYS A 453 -1.68 -3.89 -11.35
C LYS A 453 -2.67 -3.74 -10.19
N THR A 454 -3.99 -3.70 -10.48
CA THR A 454 -5.02 -3.42 -9.47
C THR A 454 -6.24 -4.35 -9.51
N SER A 455 -6.99 -4.37 -8.39
CA SER A 455 -8.25 -5.09 -8.23
C SER A 455 -9.41 -4.29 -8.73
N TYR A 456 -10.14 -4.81 -9.72
CA TYR A 456 -11.42 -4.24 -10.08
C TYR A 456 -12.51 -4.79 -9.17
N PHE A 457 -13.24 -3.90 -8.50
CA PHE A 457 -14.47 -4.24 -7.80
C PHE A 457 -15.64 -3.64 -8.59
N ILE A 458 -16.40 -4.50 -9.26
CA ILE A 458 -17.52 -4.09 -10.12
C ILE A 458 -18.83 -4.23 -9.33
N CYS A 459 -19.65 -3.18 -9.31
CA CYS A 459 -20.92 -3.14 -8.58
C CYS A 459 -21.88 -2.12 -9.22
N ASN A 460 -23.05 -1.88 -8.60
CA ASN A 460 -23.95 -0.80 -9.01
C ASN A 460 -23.47 0.57 -8.49
N TYR A 461 -24.14 1.66 -8.88
CA TYR A 461 -23.80 3.02 -8.47
C TYR A 461 -23.77 3.18 -6.95
N GLU A 462 -24.86 2.77 -6.29
CA GLU A 462 -25.08 3.00 -4.87
C GLU A 462 -24.04 2.26 -4.03
N THR A 463 -23.66 1.05 -4.45
CA THR A 463 -22.61 0.27 -3.77
C THR A 463 -21.25 0.94 -3.94
N ALA A 464 -20.91 1.45 -5.13
CA ALA A 464 -19.64 2.13 -5.33
C ALA A 464 -19.54 3.42 -4.49
N GLU A 465 -20.60 4.22 -4.46
CA GLU A 465 -20.70 5.43 -3.64
C GLU A 465 -20.63 5.09 -2.14
N MET A 466 -21.37 4.08 -1.70
CA MET A 466 -21.35 3.60 -0.31
C MET A 466 -19.96 3.11 0.12
N ILE A 467 -19.23 2.39 -0.75
CA ILE A 467 -17.88 1.91 -0.43
C ILE A 467 -16.96 3.08 -0.07
N LYS A 468 -17.08 4.23 -0.73
CA LYS A 468 -16.27 5.42 -0.41
C LYS A 468 -16.56 5.94 0.99
N TYR A 469 -17.83 6.24 1.30
CA TYR A 469 -18.22 6.75 2.61
C TYR A 469 -17.97 5.76 3.73
N ALA A 470 -18.32 4.48 3.54
CA ALA A 470 -18.09 3.45 4.55
C ALA A 470 -16.60 3.25 4.83
N SER A 471 -15.74 3.32 3.81
CA SER A 471 -14.28 3.25 3.99
C SER A 471 -13.78 4.41 4.85
N ASN A 472 -14.14 5.65 4.49
CA ASN A 472 -13.67 6.84 5.22
C ASN A 472 -14.27 6.93 6.63
N GLY A 473 -15.54 6.57 6.82
CA GLY A 473 -16.17 6.47 8.13
C GLY A 473 -15.52 5.43 9.04
N PHE A 474 -15.12 4.28 8.50
CA PHE A 474 -14.39 3.27 9.28
C PHE A 474 -12.97 3.74 9.65
N LEU A 475 -12.24 4.38 8.73
CA LEU A 475 -10.91 4.94 9.02
C LEU A 475 -10.97 6.04 10.09
N ALA A 476 -11.95 6.94 10.01
CA ALA A 476 -12.22 7.94 11.04
C ALA A 476 -12.55 7.29 12.39
N THR A 477 -13.37 6.23 12.38
CA THR A 477 -13.71 5.46 13.58
C THR A 477 -12.48 4.81 14.22
N LYS A 478 -11.56 4.24 13.44
CA LYS A 478 -10.30 3.67 13.98
C LYS A 478 -9.46 4.72 14.71
N ILE A 479 -9.33 5.92 14.13
CA ILE A 479 -8.58 7.02 14.75
C ILE A 479 -9.28 7.48 16.04
N SER A 480 -10.60 7.68 16.01
CA SER A 480 -11.35 8.06 17.21
C SER A 480 -11.28 7.00 18.29
N PHE A 481 -11.40 5.72 17.93
CA PHE A 481 -11.27 4.60 18.85
C PHE A 481 -9.90 4.62 19.55
N ILE A 482 -8.79 4.68 18.80
CA ILE A 482 -7.47 4.67 19.43
C ILE A 482 -7.22 5.93 20.27
N ASN A 483 -7.79 7.07 19.88
CA ASN A 483 -7.74 8.30 20.68
C ASN A 483 -8.50 8.17 22.00
N GLU A 484 -9.66 7.51 22.02
CA GLU A 484 -10.40 7.24 23.26
C GLU A 484 -9.64 6.27 24.18
N ILE A 485 -9.07 5.21 23.61
CA ILE A 485 -8.18 4.29 24.34
C ILE A 485 -6.96 5.04 24.88
N ALA A 486 -6.41 6.01 24.15
CA ALA A 486 -5.32 6.85 24.64
C ALA A 486 -5.70 7.63 25.91
N ARG A 487 -6.92 8.18 25.98
CA ARG A 487 -7.39 8.89 27.18
C ARG A 487 -7.43 7.97 28.40
N LEU A 488 -7.87 6.72 28.22
CA LEU A 488 -7.87 5.73 29.29
C LEU A 488 -6.44 5.30 29.64
N ALA A 489 -5.60 5.05 28.63
CA ALA A 489 -4.21 4.66 28.79
C ALA A 489 -3.42 5.69 29.63
N GLU A 490 -3.69 6.98 29.43
CA GLU A 490 -3.15 8.08 30.25
C GLU A 490 -3.46 7.92 31.75
N LEU A 491 -4.70 7.54 32.09
CA LEU A 491 -5.15 7.42 33.48
C LEU A 491 -4.63 6.17 34.18
N VAL A 492 -4.38 5.09 33.42
CA VAL A 492 -3.96 3.79 33.96
C VAL A 492 -2.47 3.51 33.79
N GLY A 493 -1.70 4.46 33.24
CA GLY A 493 -0.25 4.35 33.05
C GLY A 493 0.19 3.47 31.88
N ALA A 494 -0.69 3.20 30.91
CA ALA A 494 -0.35 2.41 29.72
C ALA A 494 0.26 3.28 28.60
N ASP A 495 1.15 2.69 27.79
CA ASP A 495 1.71 3.32 26.58
C ASP A 495 0.85 2.98 25.35
N ILE A 496 0.18 3.98 24.79
CA ILE A 496 -0.74 3.82 23.67
C ILE A 496 -0.06 3.34 22.39
N GLU A 497 1.20 3.69 22.14
CA GLU A 497 1.90 3.17 20.94
C GLU A 497 2.19 1.68 21.10
N LYS A 498 2.52 1.22 22.32
CA LYS A 498 2.67 -0.22 22.61
C LYS A 498 1.33 -0.95 22.51
N VAL A 499 0.24 -0.36 23.00
CA VAL A 499 -1.12 -0.90 22.85
C VAL A 499 -1.50 -1.01 21.37
N ALA A 500 -1.35 0.07 20.60
CA ALA A 500 -1.63 0.11 19.17
C ALA A 500 -0.79 -0.92 18.39
N ALA A 501 0.51 -1.02 18.69
CA ALA A 501 1.39 -2.01 18.09
C ALA A 501 0.96 -3.44 18.42
N GLY A 502 0.66 -3.72 19.70
CA GLY A 502 0.19 -5.03 20.15
C GLY A 502 -1.12 -5.46 19.50
N MET A 503 -2.09 -4.55 19.41
CA MET A 503 -3.36 -4.78 18.71
C MET A 503 -3.16 -4.97 17.21
N GLY A 504 -2.29 -4.15 16.59
CA GLY A 504 -2.02 -4.16 15.17
C GLY A 504 -1.32 -5.42 14.64
N LEU A 505 -0.72 -6.23 15.53
CA LEU A 505 -0.20 -7.56 15.17
C LEU A 505 -1.31 -8.54 14.76
N ASP A 506 -2.56 -8.28 15.16
CA ASP A 506 -3.71 -9.07 14.69
C ASP A 506 -4.10 -8.63 13.27
N PRO A 507 -4.02 -9.52 12.26
CA PRO A 507 -4.35 -9.18 10.88
C PRO A 507 -5.81 -8.79 10.67
N ARG A 508 -6.72 -9.11 11.60
CA ARG A 508 -8.14 -8.68 11.56
C ARG A 508 -8.30 -7.20 11.90
N ILE A 509 -7.34 -6.63 12.64
CA ILE A 509 -7.33 -5.21 13.04
C ILE A 509 -6.46 -4.40 12.09
N SER A 510 -5.28 -4.93 11.73
CA SER A 510 -4.22 -4.28 10.97
C SER A 510 -3.56 -3.09 11.71
N PRO A 511 -2.24 -2.90 11.56
CA PRO A 511 -1.50 -1.84 12.25
C PRO A 511 -1.81 -0.42 11.73
N HIS A 512 -2.48 -0.30 10.58
CA HIS A 512 -2.73 0.99 9.94
C HIS A 512 -3.86 1.79 10.62
N HIS A 513 -3.75 3.13 10.63
CA HIS A 513 -4.73 4.05 11.23
C HIS A 513 -4.99 3.77 12.73
N LEU A 514 -3.94 3.41 13.47
CA LEU A 514 -3.95 3.22 14.93
C LEU A 514 -2.97 4.17 15.63
N HIS A 515 -2.67 5.32 15.02
CA HIS A 515 -1.82 6.33 15.64
C HIS A 515 -2.69 7.29 16.44
N ALA A 516 -2.51 7.28 17.76
CA ALA A 516 -3.19 8.22 18.65
C ALA A 516 -2.60 9.63 18.49
N GLY A 517 -3.43 10.64 18.67
CA GLY A 517 -3.05 12.02 18.44
C GLY A 517 -4.07 13.01 18.96
N ILE A 518 -3.93 14.26 18.51
CA ILE A 518 -4.87 15.35 18.78
C ILE A 518 -6.12 15.37 17.87
N GLY A 519 -6.39 14.24 17.21
CA GLY A 519 -7.52 14.06 16.30
C GLY A 519 -7.12 14.02 14.82
N TYR A 520 -8.10 13.67 13.98
CA TYR A 520 -8.02 13.76 12.53
C TYR A 520 -8.60 15.09 12.02
N GLY A 521 -8.16 15.48 10.82
CA GLY A 521 -8.63 16.64 10.07
C GLY A 521 -8.62 16.34 8.58
N GLY A 522 -8.39 17.38 7.77
CA GLY A 522 -8.37 17.29 6.32
C GLY A 522 -9.76 17.39 5.71
N SER A 523 -9.80 17.41 4.38
CA SER A 523 -11.01 17.66 3.61
C SER A 523 -11.97 16.49 3.48
N CYS A 524 -11.49 15.26 3.73
CA CYS A 524 -12.22 14.04 3.48
C CYS A 524 -12.96 13.53 4.72
N PHE A 525 -12.26 13.17 5.80
CA PHE A 525 -12.92 12.46 6.93
C PHE A 525 -14.04 13.25 7.59
N PRO A 526 -13.88 14.52 8.00
CA PRO A 526 -14.96 15.26 8.63
C PRO A 526 -16.17 15.41 7.70
N LYS A 527 -15.93 15.79 6.43
CA LYS A 527 -16.97 15.96 5.41
C LYS A 527 -17.75 14.67 5.16
N ASP A 528 -17.04 13.59 4.87
CA ASP A 528 -17.65 12.31 4.50
C ASP A 528 -18.38 11.66 5.67
N VAL A 529 -17.89 11.84 6.90
CA VAL A 529 -18.59 11.39 8.12
C VAL A 529 -19.89 12.17 8.28
N ASP A 530 -19.87 13.48 8.09
CA ASP A 530 -21.03 14.35 8.26
C ASP A 530 -22.10 14.07 7.21
N GLU A 531 -21.70 13.90 5.93
CA GLU A 531 -22.59 13.55 4.83
C GLU A 531 -23.23 12.16 5.02
N LEU A 532 -22.49 11.18 5.53
CA LEU A 532 -23.04 9.85 5.82
C LEU A 532 -24.02 9.88 7.00
N LEU A 533 -23.73 10.67 8.04
CA LEU A 533 -24.66 10.88 9.16
C LEU A 533 -25.94 11.58 8.71
N TYR A 534 -25.79 12.63 7.90
CA TYR A 534 -26.93 13.35 7.32
C TYR A 534 -27.81 12.42 6.48
N LEU A 535 -27.21 11.62 5.59
CA LEU A 535 -27.96 10.65 4.79
C LEU A 535 -28.71 9.63 5.67
N ALA A 536 -28.11 9.15 6.74
CA ALA A 536 -28.77 8.23 7.67
C ALA A 536 -29.98 8.90 8.35
N GLU A 537 -29.85 10.16 8.77
CA GLU A 537 -30.94 10.94 9.38
C GLU A 537 -32.09 11.19 8.39
N GLN A 538 -31.79 11.51 7.13
CA GLN A 538 -32.81 11.61 6.07
C GLN A 538 -33.58 10.30 5.86
N ASN A 539 -32.94 9.16 6.14
CA ASN A 539 -33.54 7.82 6.07
C ASN A 539 -34.04 7.30 7.43
N LYS A 540 -34.14 8.18 8.45
CA LYS A 540 -34.63 7.85 9.80
C LYS A 540 -33.83 6.73 10.49
N LEU A 541 -32.54 6.61 10.18
CA LEU A 541 -31.60 5.65 10.78
C LEU A 541 -30.57 6.39 11.64
N ASP A 542 -30.29 5.84 12.83
CA ASP A 542 -29.22 6.36 13.69
C ASP A 542 -27.92 5.55 13.54
N LEU A 543 -26.85 6.21 13.07
CA LEU A 543 -25.50 5.64 13.03
C LEU A 543 -24.73 5.98 14.32
N SER A 544 -25.18 5.40 15.44
CA SER A 544 -24.69 5.71 16.78
C SER A 544 -23.16 5.61 16.94
N LEU A 545 -22.54 4.56 16.37
CA LEU A 545 -21.07 4.38 16.40
C LEU A 545 -20.33 5.55 15.74
N LEU A 546 -20.80 5.99 14.57
CA LEU A 546 -20.16 7.05 13.81
C LEU A 546 -20.36 8.42 14.47
N LYS A 547 -21.53 8.65 15.10
CA LYS A 547 -21.78 9.83 15.94
C LYS A 547 -20.80 9.90 17.11
N GLN A 548 -20.54 8.77 17.78
CA GLN A 548 -19.53 8.74 18.86
C GLN A 548 -18.12 8.97 18.33
N ALA A 549 -17.76 8.36 17.19
CA ALA A 549 -16.46 8.61 16.56
C ALA A 549 -16.24 10.11 16.27
N LYS A 550 -17.24 10.81 15.71
CA LYS A 550 -17.21 12.27 15.51
C LYS A 550 -17.06 13.03 16.83
N ARG A 551 -17.86 12.68 17.86
CA ARG A 551 -17.81 13.32 19.18
C ARG A 551 -16.44 13.17 19.86
N ILE A 552 -15.84 11.99 19.78
CA ILE A 552 -14.50 11.72 20.31
C ILE A 552 -13.47 12.60 19.59
N ASN A 553 -13.50 12.65 18.26
CA ASN A 553 -12.58 13.50 17.49
C ASN A 553 -12.72 14.99 17.86
N ASN A 554 -13.96 15.49 17.98
CA ASN A 554 -14.23 16.89 18.32
C ASN A 554 -13.78 17.26 19.74
N SER A 555 -13.81 16.31 20.68
CA SER A 555 -13.38 16.54 22.06
C SER A 555 -11.87 16.35 22.28
N GLN A 556 -11.13 15.81 21.30
CA GLN A 556 -9.72 15.43 21.47
C GLN A 556 -8.80 16.62 21.74
N ILE A 557 -9.02 17.75 21.05
CA ILE A 557 -8.26 18.99 21.28
C ILE A 557 -8.51 19.54 22.68
N ALA A 558 -9.76 19.56 23.14
CA ALA A 558 -10.10 20.05 24.47
C ALA A 558 -9.46 19.17 25.56
N TRP A 559 -9.48 17.85 25.39
CA TRP A 559 -8.80 16.92 26.29
C TRP A 559 -7.28 17.16 26.32
N PHE A 560 -6.64 17.34 25.16
CA PHE A 560 -5.20 17.62 25.10
C PHE A 560 -4.84 18.96 25.75
N ILE A 561 -5.65 20.00 25.57
CA ILE A 561 -5.48 21.28 26.24
C ILE A 561 -5.59 21.13 27.77
N GLN A 562 -6.56 20.37 28.28
CA GLN A 562 -6.68 20.11 29.72
C GLN A 562 -5.43 19.44 30.27
N LYS A 563 -4.89 18.46 29.54
CA LYS A 563 -3.62 17.82 29.85
C LYS A 563 -2.45 18.81 29.89
N ILE A 564 -2.36 19.72 28.91
CA ILE A 564 -1.32 20.77 28.94
C ILE A 564 -1.49 21.66 30.18
N GLN A 565 -2.72 22.04 30.52
CA GLN A 565 -3.00 22.93 31.64
C GLN A 565 -2.74 22.29 33.02
N SER A 566 -2.79 20.96 33.14
CA SER A 566 -2.37 20.29 34.39
C SER A 566 -0.86 20.39 34.61
N ASP A 567 -0.07 20.47 33.54
CA ASP A 567 1.39 20.58 33.61
C ASP A 567 1.87 22.04 33.70
N ILE A 568 1.20 22.97 32.99
CA ILE A 568 1.51 24.40 32.98
C ILE A 568 0.27 25.28 32.68
N PRO A 569 -0.09 26.25 33.53
CA PRO A 569 -1.10 27.25 33.21
C PRO A 569 -0.67 28.14 32.03
N LEU A 570 -1.45 28.15 30.95
CA LEU A 570 -1.10 28.83 29.70
C LEU A 570 -1.51 30.33 29.63
N LYS A 571 -2.38 30.79 30.53
CA LYS A 571 -2.82 32.19 30.55
C LYS A 571 -1.62 33.12 30.76
N GLY A 572 -1.44 34.11 29.88
CA GLY A 572 -0.33 35.05 29.92
C GLY A 572 1.03 34.49 29.46
N LYS A 573 1.09 33.22 29.01
CA LYS A 573 2.34 32.58 28.56
C LYS A 573 2.62 32.83 27.08
N LYS A 574 3.84 32.48 26.67
CA LYS A 574 4.29 32.46 25.27
C LYS A 574 4.40 31.01 24.81
N VAL A 575 3.80 30.65 23.68
CA VAL A 575 3.74 29.27 23.19
C VAL A 575 4.27 29.21 21.76
N LEU A 576 5.07 28.18 21.46
CA LEU A 576 5.45 27.83 20.10
C LEU A 576 4.58 26.65 19.64
N VAL A 577 3.91 26.79 18.50
CA VAL A 577 3.18 25.73 17.82
C VAL A 577 3.98 25.28 16.60
N LEU A 578 4.29 23.99 16.54
CA LEU A 578 4.98 23.36 15.41
C LEU A 578 3.96 22.62 14.55
N GLY A 579 3.64 23.21 13.39
CA GLY A 579 2.67 22.71 12.42
C GLY A 579 1.30 23.40 12.49
N VAL A 580 0.70 23.62 11.33
CA VAL A 580 -0.70 24.04 11.16
C VAL A 580 -1.41 23.30 10.04
N ALA A 581 -0.69 22.70 9.09
CA ALA A 581 -1.28 21.74 8.15
C ALA A 581 -1.97 20.60 8.90
N PHE A 582 -2.99 19.97 8.32
CA PHE A 582 -3.69 18.90 9.03
C PHE A 582 -2.85 17.61 9.18
N LYS A 583 -1.85 17.43 8.31
CA LYS A 583 -0.82 16.39 8.29
C LYS A 583 0.46 16.89 7.61
N GLU A 584 1.53 16.11 7.68
CA GLU A 584 2.77 16.33 6.96
C GLU A 584 2.63 16.17 5.43
N ASP A 585 3.55 16.77 4.68
CA ASP A 585 3.68 16.75 3.21
C ASP A 585 2.52 17.40 2.42
N THR A 586 1.68 18.20 3.07
CA THR A 586 0.59 19.01 2.45
C THR A 586 0.53 20.41 3.06
N ASP A 587 0.00 21.37 2.31
CA ASP A 587 -0.32 22.73 2.76
C ASP A 587 -1.79 22.89 3.18
N ASP A 588 -2.60 21.82 3.10
CA ASP A 588 -4.01 21.87 3.46
C ASP A 588 -4.22 22.04 4.98
N GLN A 589 -5.08 23.00 5.33
CA GLN A 589 -5.45 23.34 6.69
C GLN A 589 -6.91 23.06 7.01
N ARG A 590 -7.70 22.55 6.05
CA ARG A 590 -9.12 22.22 6.26
C ARG A 590 -9.26 21.27 7.45
N GLU A 591 -10.10 21.63 8.41
CA GLU A 591 -10.34 20.88 9.65
C GLU A 591 -9.06 20.54 10.45
N SER A 592 -7.99 21.32 10.30
CA SER A 592 -6.70 21.04 10.94
C SER A 592 -6.80 21.04 12.47
N PRO A 593 -6.32 19.97 13.14
CA PRO A 593 -6.15 19.97 14.60
C PRO A 593 -5.24 21.09 15.10
N GLY A 594 -4.22 21.48 14.32
CA GLY A 594 -3.30 22.58 14.67
C GLY A 594 -4.00 23.94 14.72
N VAL A 595 -4.84 24.25 13.73
CA VAL A 595 -5.65 25.47 13.71
C VAL A 595 -6.63 25.48 14.89
N ARG A 596 -7.36 24.37 15.12
CA ARG A 596 -8.29 24.26 16.26
C ARG A 596 -7.58 24.41 17.61
N LEU A 597 -6.35 23.89 17.75
CA LEU A 597 -5.54 24.09 18.95
C LEU A 597 -5.25 25.58 19.15
N ILE A 598 -4.78 26.29 18.13
CA ILE A 598 -4.46 27.72 18.20
C ILE A 598 -5.70 28.51 18.64
N GLU A 599 -6.88 28.24 18.07
CA GLU A 599 -8.13 28.88 18.48
C GLU A 599 -8.49 28.66 19.96
N HIS A 600 -8.17 27.49 20.52
CA HIS A 600 -8.33 27.24 21.96
C HIS A 600 -7.31 28.04 22.77
N LEU A 601 -6.05 28.08 22.37
CA LEU A 601 -5.00 28.88 23.02
C LEU A 601 -5.37 30.38 23.08
N ILE A 602 -5.96 30.90 22.01
CA ILE A 602 -6.49 32.27 21.95
C ILE A 602 -7.55 32.50 23.04
N LYS A 603 -8.52 31.58 23.15
CA LYS A 603 -9.59 31.66 24.15
C LYS A 603 -9.07 31.58 25.59
N LEU A 604 -8.04 30.77 25.83
CA LEU A 604 -7.37 30.62 27.14
C LEU A 604 -6.59 31.86 27.58
N GLY A 605 -6.35 32.83 26.67
CA GLY A 605 -5.64 34.06 27.00
C GLY A 605 -4.12 33.88 27.06
N VAL A 606 -3.56 33.05 26.18
CA VAL A 606 -2.12 33.04 25.88
C VAL A 606 -1.69 34.45 25.45
N LYS A 607 -0.51 34.92 25.88
CA LYS A 607 0.00 36.25 25.57
C LYS A 607 0.58 36.33 24.15
N GLU A 608 1.29 35.30 23.73
CA GLU A 608 1.98 35.24 22.44
C GLU A 608 1.95 33.81 21.88
N ILE A 609 1.54 33.65 20.62
CA ILE A 609 1.58 32.38 19.89
C ILE A 609 2.52 32.54 18.71
N LYS A 610 3.61 31.77 18.72
CA LYS A 610 4.53 31.65 17.59
C LYS A 610 4.21 30.37 16.83
N VAL A 611 4.24 30.42 15.51
CA VAL A 611 3.89 29.29 14.64
C VAL A 611 5.04 29.04 13.67
N VAL A 612 5.42 27.77 13.54
CA VAL A 612 6.37 27.30 12.52
C VAL A 612 5.73 26.15 11.78
N ASP A 613 5.53 26.32 10.48
CA ASP A 613 5.11 25.26 9.57
C ASP A 613 5.87 25.42 8.24
N PRO A 614 6.45 24.36 7.66
CA PRO A 614 7.21 24.46 6.40
C PRO A 614 6.43 25.02 5.21
N THR A 615 5.10 24.95 5.21
CA THR A 615 4.28 25.38 4.07
C THR A 615 3.66 26.76 4.27
N ILE A 616 3.79 27.38 5.46
CA ILE A 616 3.13 28.62 5.83
C ILE A 616 4.14 29.66 6.31
N THR A 617 4.10 30.85 5.72
CA THR A 617 5.07 31.92 5.98
C THR A 617 4.45 33.17 6.62
N THR A 618 3.13 33.33 6.58
CA THR A 618 2.44 34.50 7.16
C THR A 618 1.18 34.11 7.91
N VAL A 619 0.68 35.01 8.77
CA VAL A 619 -0.53 34.76 9.59
C VAL A 619 -1.79 34.72 8.73
N GLU A 620 -1.83 35.50 7.64
CA GLU A 620 -2.96 35.60 6.70
C GLU A 620 -3.21 34.28 5.94
N GLN A 621 -2.18 33.43 5.85
CA GLN A 621 -2.28 32.10 5.26
C GLN A 621 -2.94 31.09 6.21
N ILE A 622 -3.10 31.39 7.51
CA ILE A 622 -3.80 30.50 8.44
C ILE A 622 -5.31 30.55 8.18
N ARG A 623 -5.89 29.39 7.86
CA ARG A 623 -7.33 29.25 7.57
C ARG A 623 -8.12 28.98 8.85
N TRP A 624 -8.58 30.04 9.51
CA TRP A 624 -9.39 29.97 10.73
C TRP A 624 -10.73 29.26 10.50
N THR A 625 -11.17 28.48 11.49
CA THR A 625 -12.48 27.78 11.44
C THR A 625 -13.64 28.72 11.80
N LYS A 626 -13.35 29.85 12.46
CA LYS A 626 -14.31 30.90 12.80
C LYS A 626 -13.72 32.28 12.52
N PRO A 627 -14.54 33.31 12.22
CA PRO A 627 -14.05 34.68 12.02
C PRO A 627 -13.16 35.11 13.18
N PHE A 628 -11.91 35.43 12.86
CA PHE A 628 -10.89 35.83 13.81
C PHE A 628 -11.23 37.22 14.38
N GLN A 629 -11.44 37.32 15.70
CA GLN A 629 -11.47 38.58 16.41
C GLN A 629 -10.21 38.68 17.27
N ALA A 630 -9.27 39.52 16.85
CA ALA A 630 -8.09 39.83 17.65
C ALA A 630 -8.57 40.39 19.01
N ARG A 631 -8.27 39.70 20.11
CA ARG A 631 -8.34 40.32 21.44
C ARG A 631 -7.25 41.40 21.48
N ASN A 632 -7.55 42.55 22.11
CA ASN A 632 -6.71 43.76 22.13
C ASN A 632 -5.26 43.60 22.67
N ASN A 633 -4.76 42.39 22.98
CA ASN A 633 -3.43 42.15 23.56
C ASN A 633 -2.79 40.79 23.18
N LEU A 634 -3.30 40.06 22.16
CA LEU A 634 -2.70 38.80 21.71
C LEU A 634 -1.76 39.04 20.51
N LYS A 635 -0.51 38.58 20.60
CA LYS A 635 0.43 38.56 19.46
C LYS A 635 0.47 37.16 18.83
N ILE A 636 0.17 37.05 17.54
CA ILE A 636 0.39 35.84 16.74
C ILE A 636 1.48 36.13 15.72
N GLU A 637 2.47 35.25 15.64
CA GLU A 637 3.60 35.39 14.73
C GLU A 637 3.83 34.06 13.99
N VAL A 638 3.92 34.11 12.66
CA VAL A 638 4.39 32.98 11.84
C VAL A 638 5.82 33.28 11.43
N THR A 639 6.72 32.31 11.57
CA THR A 639 8.12 32.47 11.18
C THR A 639 8.67 31.24 10.49
N THR A 640 9.51 31.47 9.48
CA THR A 640 10.29 30.43 8.80
C THR A 640 11.63 30.16 9.48
N ASN A 641 11.96 30.89 10.57
CA ASN A 641 13.17 30.69 11.35
C ASN A 641 12.87 30.06 12.73
N PRO A 642 12.97 28.73 12.86
CA PRO A 642 12.64 28.04 14.11
C PRO A 642 13.55 28.44 15.28
N LYS A 643 14.78 28.92 15.00
CA LYS A 643 15.73 29.36 16.03
C LYS A 643 15.29 30.65 16.74
N GLU A 644 14.56 31.52 16.05
CA GLU A 644 13.95 32.72 16.64
C GLU A 644 12.63 32.40 17.33
N ALA A 645 11.90 31.44 16.76
CA ALA A 645 10.60 31.00 17.26
C ALA A 645 10.69 30.46 18.70
N ILE A 646 11.76 29.73 19.02
CA ILE A 646 11.92 29.05 20.32
C ILE A 646 12.28 29.98 21.48
N THR A 647 12.85 31.15 21.22
CA THR A 647 13.40 32.01 22.28
C THR A 647 12.31 32.56 23.19
N GLY A 648 12.46 32.32 24.50
CA GLY A 648 11.59 32.83 25.57
C GLY A 648 10.19 32.22 25.62
N VAL A 649 9.94 31.10 24.91
CA VAL A 649 8.66 30.40 25.01
C VAL A 649 8.61 29.54 26.27
N HIS A 650 7.39 29.34 26.77
CA HIS A 650 7.12 28.55 27.97
C HIS A 650 6.64 27.13 27.66
N ALA A 651 6.17 26.91 26.44
CA ALA A 651 5.75 25.60 25.97
C ALA A 651 5.94 25.53 24.45
N VAL A 652 6.38 24.36 23.99
CA VAL A 652 6.37 23.96 22.59
C VAL A 652 5.27 22.92 22.41
N ILE A 653 4.39 23.09 21.43
CA ILE A 653 3.31 22.17 21.12
C ILE A 653 3.45 21.69 19.68
N LEU A 654 3.71 20.41 19.49
CA LEU A 654 3.79 19.78 18.17
C LEU A 654 2.42 19.26 17.76
N THR A 655 1.89 19.77 16.65
CA THR A 655 0.55 19.42 16.13
C THR A 655 0.63 18.67 14.81
N THR A 656 1.75 18.77 14.09
CA THR A 656 1.96 18.13 12.78
C THR A 656 3.36 17.51 12.75
N PRO A 657 3.50 16.21 12.41
CA PRO A 657 4.76 15.49 12.54
C PRO A 657 5.67 15.68 11.32
N TRP A 658 5.98 16.94 10.99
CA TRP A 658 6.87 17.24 9.86
C TRP A 658 8.27 16.64 10.08
N PRO A 659 8.83 15.87 9.12
CA PRO A 659 10.14 15.23 9.29
C PRO A 659 11.28 16.18 9.69
N ILE A 660 11.23 17.42 9.21
CA ILE A 660 12.24 18.44 9.55
C ILE A 660 12.29 18.74 11.05
N PHE A 661 11.18 18.62 11.78
CA PHE A 661 11.14 18.88 13.22
C PHE A 661 11.98 17.86 14.02
N ALA A 662 12.16 16.64 13.52
CA ALA A 662 13.05 15.65 14.15
C ALA A 662 14.53 16.05 14.07
N THR A 663 14.90 16.94 13.15
CA THR A 663 16.28 17.40 12.92
C THR A 663 16.65 18.65 13.71
N TYR A 664 15.70 19.27 14.40
CA TYR A 664 15.96 20.47 15.19
C TYR A 664 16.95 20.19 16.34
N PRO A 665 17.76 21.18 16.74
CA PRO A 665 18.76 21.01 17.80
C PRO A 665 18.09 21.08 19.19
N TRP A 666 17.25 20.08 19.48
CA TRP A 666 16.41 20.01 20.67
C TRP A 666 17.19 20.17 21.97
N GLN A 667 18.43 19.68 22.03
CA GLN A 667 19.31 19.84 23.20
C GLN A 667 19.75 21.30 23.43
N GLU A 668 19.98 22.06 22.37
CA GLU A 668 20.31 23.48 22.48
C GLU A 668 19.07 24.31 22.82
N TRP A 669 17.91 23.92 22.29
CA TRP A 669 16.66 24.65 22.45
C TRP A 669 16.13 24.67 23.87
N VAL A 670 16.40 23.64 24.69
CA VAL A 670 16.09 23.65 26.13
C VAL A 670 16.64 24.89 26.82
N LYS A 671 17.84 25.35 26.42
CA LYS A 671 18.50 26.52 27.01
C LYS A 671 17.91 27.86 26.55
N LYS A 672 17.09 27.86 25.49
CA LYS A 672 16.48 29.06 24.90
C LYS A 672 15.02 29.25 25.32
N THR A 673 14.39 28.21 25.85
CA THR A 673 13.03 28.29 26.41
C THR A 673 13.06 28.81 27.84
N GLU A 674 12.05 29.59 28.21
CA GLU A 674 11.85 30.08 29.59
C GLU A 674 11.53 28.91 30.53
N THR A 675 10.65 28.02 30.07
CA THR A 675 10.35 26.75 30.72
C THR A 675 10.30 25.67 29.64
N PRO A 676 11.09 24.57 29.75
CA PRO A 676 11.26 23.62 28.66
C PRO A 676 10.13 22.57 28.65
N TYR A 677 8.87 23.00 28.55
CA TYR A 677 7.75 22.07 28.32
C TYR A 677 7.61 21.77 26.83
N LEU A 678 7.50 20.48 26.50
CA LEU A 678 7.29 19.99 25.13
C LEU A 678 6.10 19.03 25.12
N PHE A 679 5.02 19.48 24.48
CA PHE A 679 3.78 18.74 24.31
C PHE A 679 3.70 18.19 22.89
N ASP A 680 3.75 16.88 22.75
CA ASP A 680 3.76 16.21 21.46
C ASP A 680 2.40 15.58 21.17
N GLY A 681 1.59 16.29 20.40
CA GLY A 681 0.24 15.87 20.03
C GLY A 681 0.19 14.73 19.01
N ARG A 682 1.34 14.19 18.58
CA ARG A 682 1.46 13.20 17.51
C ARG A 682 2.37 12.02 17.88
N ASN A 683 2.91 11.95 19.09
CA ASN A 683 3.89 10.93 19.51
C ASN A 683 5.06 10.79 18.52
N PHE A 684 5.48 11.92 17.93
CA PHE A 684 6.45 11.95 16.85
C PHE A 684 7.90 11.89 17.35
N LEU A 685 8.17 12.55 18.47
CA LEU A 685 9.51 12.63 19.06
C LEU A 685 9.72 11.52 20.08
N ASP A 686 10.97 11.07 20.18
CA ASP A 686 11.38 10.07 21.18
C ASP A 686 11.31 10.67 22.60
N PRO A 687 10.45 10.15 23.50
CA PRO A 687 10.28 10.70 24.85
C PRO A 687 11.56 10.61 25.70
N GLN A 688 12.28 9.48 25.65
CA GLN A 688 13.50 9.27 26.43
C GLN A 688 14.57 10.26 26.01
N LYS A 689 14.73 10.43 24.69
CA LYS A 689 15.69 11.37 24.11
C LYS A 689 15.37 12.81 24.51
N MET A 690 14.10 13.24 24.41
CA MET A 690 13.69 14.59 24.79
C MET A 690 13.90 14.85 26.29
N ARG A 691 13.57 13.89 27.16
CA ARG A 691 13.84 13.98 28.60
C ARG A 691 15.34 14.06 28.90
N SER A 692 16.18 13.28 28.20
CA SER A 692 17.64 13.32 28.36
C SER A 692 18.27 14.67 28.00
N TYR A 693 17.61 15.43 27.12
CA TYR A 693 18.01 16.79 26.76
C TYR A 693 17.58 17.85 27.79
N GLY A 694 16.67 17.50 28.72
CA GLY A 694 16.14 18.40 29.74
C GLY A 694 14.72 18.92 29.45
N TRP A 695 14.03 18.38 28.45
CA TRP A 695 12.62 18.72 28.22
C TRP A 695 11.71 18.03 29.23
N LYS A 696 10.72 18.77 29.74
CA LYS A 696 9.51 18.22 30.35
C LYS A 696 8.59 17.75 29.22
N TYR A 697 8.85 16.55 28.73
CA TYR A 697 8.15 15.96 27.59
C TYR A 697 6.83 15.30 28.02
N SER A 698 5.77 15.60 27.27
CA SER A 698 4.43 15.04 27.44
C SER A 698 3.81 14.72 26.08
N GLY A 699 3.73 13.44 25.73
CA GLY A 699 3.09 12.95 24.50
C GLY A 699 1.63 12.57 24.73
N ILE A 700 1.01 11.87 23.79
CA ILE A 700 -0.30 11.23 23.96
C ILE A 700 -0.11 9.86 24.60
N ALA A 701 -0.48 9.71 25.88
CA ALA A 701 -0.48 8.45 26.65
C ALA A 701 0.77 7.59 26.45
N ARG A 702 1.92 8.10 26.88
CA ARG A 702 3.23 7.44 26.66
C ARG A 702 3.65 6.48 27.79
N GLY A 703 2.84 6.34 28.83
CA GLY A 703 3.13 5.52 30.02
C GLY A 703 4.39 5.93 30.78
N ASP A 704 4.58 5.35 31.96
CA ASP A 704 5.87 5.33 32.64
C ASP A 704 6.59 4.04 32.22
N GLU A 705 7.82 4.17 31.71
CA GLU A 705 8.59 2.99 31.33
C GLU A 705 9.08 2.26 32.58
N THR A 706 8.72 0.97 32.68
CA THR A 706 9.32 0.00 33.61
C THR A 706 10.54 -0.64 33.00
#